data_AF-A0A5J5IEE9-F1
#
_entry.id   AF-A0A5J5IEE9-F1
#
_cell.length_a   1.000
_cell.length_b   1.000
_cell.length_c   1.000
_cell.angle_alpha   90.00
_cell.angle_beta   90.00
_cell.angle_gamma   90.00
#
_symmetry.space_group_name_H-M   'P 1'
#
loop_
_entity.id
_entity.type
_entity.pdbx_description
1 polymer ?
#
loop_
_entity_poly.entity_id
_entity_poly.type
_entity_poly.pdbx_seq_one_letter_code
_entity_poly.pdbx_strand_id
1 'polypeptide(L)'
;MRTSDTEKYIGLVKWFHDEARDANYGFIQHAKLGDLFFHERSIEQGQNINTFKENAIVVFTVQESKRHKGKLEAIDVKYLDTETDLNFLFNHFLSILTEKGKYSDYNTIQKGVHLKITSLLEKTTDKKIVVQFFERFRSYVNTHLQTESIADAEYLKGLLKVCKSFFPDNYRQISDHIEKNISVELAHKLWLDGFIETCQINFVASIILSTTLQIKRIIFGRCSKEDKSNIFFKVLYSFENIDTESKLKVIKEFLEISKEFASEIHEKILNATINICTDYFKLNLWLEDYYETLDFNAYKFYTIMLSPSDQKKFVKKVLKYIHEGKTDISVEELTSLNVFDFETSKLAEQIDESHLDYSTSIILNVIAELKNQTNLEIRKEASSAQHRIYDLIIKQIKEPKDILQISGYFDECEGRCSVSIHEVKNEAGEVIDRNINYNRNERYKAKNHPICDGRKALNKVTKEPLLSDEKVEYWWCANQKCFKPTRELHKSSDWEKYSLLDFLTILNVDFKESDLEIYLNIINKANRFLKHLKCRECNHILYPKGKSQYAFYGVNNFSCRTETCSEKGKEIYLSHCLNGYCEMEIDSRDCVKCKPKEFDSESCGWYVCNYCHSCCSGQQLERRKWIYDNILHTEYKCHLKGHRELGIISCNKCGDSMESNEINIEEYERILNWFMINKDKSKHVHKSGKNKLDKWWFVIKRGNDTYESFREKLNKYHKVGFQIPDFEQDKDLQLISEPIDFKKHKGEILTCRTCGNILDLSNDLEKARAVKQFHNVRFLKVAVE
;
A
#
# COMPACT_ATOMS: atom_id res chain seq x y z
N MET A 1 -7.17 94.46 5.11
CA MET A 1 -5.81 94.19 5.63
C MET A 1 -5.52 92.72 5.36
N ARG A 2 -4.32 92.41 4.83
CA ARG A 2 -3.95 91.15 4.15
C ARG A 2 -4.41 89.88 4.89
N THR A 3 -5.39 89.16 4.34
CA THR A 3 -5.55 87.72 4.54
C THR A 3 -4.47 87.03 3.71
N SER A 4 -3.27 86.89 4.26
CA SER A 4 -2.44 85.75 3.84
C SER A 4 -3.13 84.53 4.43
N ASP A 5 -3.67 83.64 3.60
CA ASP A 5 -4.10 82.32 4.05
C ASP A 5 -2.90 81.65 4.72
N THR A 6 -2.86 81.68 6.05
CA THR A 6 -1.83 81.00 6.81
C THR A 6 -2.12 79.50 6.71
N GLU A 7 -1.20 78.76 6.09
CA GLU A 7 -1.34 77.33 5.90
C GLU A 7 -1.45 76.64 7.28
N LYS A 8 -2.51 75.84 7.45
CA LYS A 8 -2.75 75.04 8.65
C LYS A 8 -2.06 73.68 8.53
N TYR A 9 -1.65 73.14 9.68
CA TYR A 9 -0.99 71.84 9.80
C TYR A 9 -1.58 71.04 10.95
N ILE A 10 -1.44 69.72 10.91
CA ILE A 10 -1.88 68.80 11.98
C ILE A 10 -0.65 68.07 12.53
N GLY A 11 -0.43 68.16 13.84
CA GLY A 11 0.72 67.54 14.49
C GLY A 11 0.35 66.92 15.83
N LEU A 12 1.35 66.32 16.48
CA LEU A 12 1.23 65.75 17.82
C LEU A 12 2.01 66.59 18.81
N VAL A 13 1.41 66.86 19.96
CA VAL A 13 2.16 67.41 21.09
C VAL A 13 3.16 66.36 21.55
N LYS A 14 4.46 66.67 21.45
CA LYS A 14 5.55 65.82 21.92
C LYS A 14 5.67 65.86 23.43
N TRP A 15 5.55 67.07 23.99
CA TRP A 15 5.39 67.33 25.41
C TRP A 15 4.97 68.79 25.57
N PHE A 16 4.38 69.11 26.71
CA PHE A 16 3.97 70.46 27.07
C PHE A 16 3.99 70.59 28.59
N HIS A 17 4.39 71.77 29.08
CA HIS A 17 4.74 72.09 30.48
C HIS A 17 6.15 71.61 30.88
N ASP A 18 7.05 72.57 31.08
CA ASP A 18 8.41 72.35 31.59
C ASP A 18 8.39 72.41 33.12
N GLU A 19 8.30 71.25 33.78
CA GLU A 19 8.25 71.12 35.24
C GLU A 19 9.47 71.76 35.93
N ALA A 20 10.65 71.75 35.30
CA ALA A 20 11.87 72.29 35.89
C ALA A 20 11.89 73.82 35.94
N ARG A 21 11.11 74.48 35.07
CA ARG A 21 11.04 75.93 34.96
C ARG A 21 9.66 76.51 35.29
N ASP A 22 8.71 75.66 35.66
CA ASP A 22 7.29 75.99 35.84
C ASP A 22 6.76 76.88 34.70
N ALA A 23 7.04 76.45 33.46
CA ALA A 23 6.78 77.24 32.27
C ALA A 23 5.93 76.48 31.25
N ASN A 24 4.84 77.11 30.82
CA ASN A 24 3.88 76.52 29.88
C ASN A 24 4.32 76.72 28.43
N TYR A 25 5.26 75.88 28.00
CA TYR A 25 5.65 75.73 26.61
C TYR A 25 5.87 74.25 26.27
N GLY A 26 6.01 73.94 24.99
CA GLY A 26 6.21 72.58 24.52
C GLY A 26 6.65 72.51 23.06
N PHE A 27 6.63 71.30 22.53
CA PHE A 27 6.94 71.03 21.12
C PHE A 27 5.84 70.23 20.45
N ILE A 28 5.54 70.56 19.20
CA ILE A 28 4.66 69.81 18.32
C ILE A 28 5.52 69.11 17.27
N GLN A 29 5.36 67.80 17.15
CA GLN A 29 6.00 67.01 16.11
C GLN A 29 5.14 67.04 14.83
N HIS A 30 5.77 67.38 13.69
CA HIS A 30 5.13 67.37 12.37
C HIS A 30 6.03 66.73 11.30
N ALA A 31 5.44 65.94 10.40
CA ALA A 31 6.16 65.09 9.44
C ALA A 31 7.09 65.86 8.48
N LYS A 32 6.65 67.03 8.00
CA LYS A 32 7.42 67.85 7.03
C LYS A 32 8.21 68.98 7.68
N LEU A 33 7.79 69.42 8.87
CA LEU A 33 8.27 70.65 9.48
C LEU A 33 9.19 70.39 10.67
N GLY A 34 9.30 69.14 11.12
CA GLY A 34 10.08 68.78 12.31
C GLY A 34 9.37 69.15 13.61
N ASP A 35 10.15 69.31 14.67
CA ASP A 35 9.66 69.73 15.98
C ASP A 35 9.50 71.25 16.02
N LEU A 36 8.27 71.71 16.25
CA LEU A 36 7.92 73.13 16.34
C LEU A 36 7.68 73.53 17.79
N PHE A 37 8.35 74.58 18.24
CA PHE A 37 8.11 75.16 19.55
C PHE A 37 6.75 75.87 19.60
N PHE A 38 6.03 75.76 20.72
CA PHE A 38 4.85 76.58 21.01
C PHE A 38 4.77 76.95 22.49
N HIS A 39 4.18 78.11 22.77
CA HIS A 39 3.99 78.64 24.12
C HIS A 39 2.49 78.64 24.47
N GLU A 40 2.11 78.73 25.74
CA GLU A 40 0.68 78.89 26.15
C GLU A 40 -0.04 80.05 25.45
N ARG A 41 0.71 81.09 25.03
CA ARG A 41 0.14 82.26 24.34
C ARG A 41 -0.19 81.97 22.87
N SER A 42 0.36 80.88 22.35
CA SER A 42 0.06 80.33 21.03
C SER A 42 -1.19 79.46 21.04
N ILE A 43 -1.74 79.09 22.21
CA ILE A 43 -2.95 78.26 22.31
C ILE A 43 -4.18 79.14 22.12
N GLU A 44 -5.13 78.67 21.30
CA GLU A 44 -6.39 79.35 21.02
C GLU A 44 -7.18 79.63 22.32
N GLN A 45 -7.73 80.85 22.45
CA GLN A 45 -8.46 81.26 23.65
C GLN A 45 -9.67 80.35 23.92
N GLY A 46 -9.83 79.95 25.18
CA GLY A 46 -10.95 79.10 25.62
C GLY A 46 -10.59 77.61 25.74
N GLN A 47 -9.37 77.20 25.40
CA GLN A 47 -8.90 75.83 25.59
C GLN A 47 -8.22 75.64 26.94
N ASN A 48 -8.44 74.48 27.56
CA ASN A 48 -7.81 74.15 28.83
C ASN A 48 -6.32 73.80 28.61
N ILE A 49 -5.43 74.65 29.09
CA ILE A 49 -3.97 74.49 28.96
C ILE A 49 -3.49 73.19 29.63
N ASN A 50 -4.13 72.78 30.72
CA ASN A 50 -3.73 71.59 31.50
C ASN A 50 -4.06 70.26 30.81
N THR A 51 -4.79 70.28 29.70
CA THR A 51 -5.13 69.05 28.97
C THR A 51 -4.15 68.77 27.82
N PHE A 52 -3.23 69.69 27.50
CA PHE A 52 -2.26 69.51 26.42
C PHE A 52 -1.17 68.57 26.91
N LYS A 53 -1.28 67.29 26.52
CA LYS A 53 -0.39 66.22 26.94
C LYS A 53 0.30 65.60 25.73
N GLU A 54 1.36 64.84 26.00
CA GLU A 54 2.02 64.02 25.00
C GLU A 54 0.99 63.20 24.20
N ASN A 55 1.17 63.15 22.88
CA ASN A 55 0.30 62.52 21.88
C ASN A 55 -1.07 63.19 21.65
N ALA A 56 -1.35 64.37 22.22
CA ALA A 56 -2.52 65.14 21.83
C ALA A 56 -2.41 65.61 20.37
N ILE A 57 -3.47 65.39 19.58
CA ILE A 57 -3.51 65.82 18.17
C ILE A 57 -4.00 67.27 18.11
N VAL A 58 -3.20 68.13 17.49
CA VAL A 58 -3.43 69.56 17.43
C VAL A 58 -3.38 70.07 16.00
N VAL A 59 -4.16 71.11 15.72
CA VAL A 59 -4.11 71.93 14.51
C VAL A 59 -3.43 73.24 14.85
N PHE A 60 -2.54 73.70 13.98
CA PHE A 60 -1.78 74.93 14.20
C PHE A 60 -1.42 75.59 12.86
N THR A 61 -0.99 76.85 12.91
CA THR A 61 -0.30 77.51 11.80
C THR A 61 1.14 77.81 12.19
N VAL A 62 2.00 78.10 11.21
CA VAL A 62 3.41 78.36 11.47
C VAL A 62 3.80 79.80 11.21
N GLN A 63 4.72 80.31 12.01
CA GLN A 63 5.39 81.58 11.78
C GLN A 63 6.90 81.46 12.06
N GLU A 64 7.69 82.40 11.56
CA GLU A 64 9.10 82.49 11.95
C GLU A 64 9.22 82.92 13.42
N SER A 65 10.11 82.24 14.17
CA SER A 65 10.35 82.52 15.57
C SER A 65 10.87 83.94 15.77
N LYS A 66 10.19 84.68 16.65
CA LYS A 66 10.65 86.02 17.06
C LYS A 66 11.91 85.97 17.94
N ARG A 67 12.24 84.80 18.49
CA ARG A 67 13.36 84.59 19.43
C ARG A 67 14.56 83.90 18.77
N HIS A 68 14.33 83.05 17.77
CA HIS A 68 15.35 82.23 17.13
C HIS A 68 15.27 82.35 15.61
N LYS A 69 16.03 83.28 15.03
CA LYS A 69 16.07 83.53 13.58
C LYS A 69 16.31 82.23 12.80
N GLY A 70 15.50 81.97 11.76
CA GLY A 70 15.57 80.75 10.95
C GLY A 70 14.89 79.51 11.55
N LYS A 71 14.23 79.60 12.71
CA LYS A 71 13.38 78.53 13.25
C LYS A 71 11.89 78.86 13.11
N LEU A 72 11.05 77.83 12.98
CA LEU A 72 9.60 77.96 12.94
C LEU A 72 9.00 77.70 14.33
N GLU A 73 7.94 78.42 14.66
CA GLU A 73 7.12 78.23 15.86
C GLU A 73 5.66 78.01 15.44
N ALA A 74 4.97 77.17 16.21
CA ALA A 74 3.55 76.94 16.04
C ALA A 74 2.73 78.00 16.80
N ILE A 75 1.75 78.56 16.11
CA ILE A 75 0.77 79.53 16.60
C ILE A 75 -0.65 79.05 16.28
N ASP A 76 -1.63 79.67 16.94
CA ASP A 76 -3.05 79.30 16.83
C ASP A 76 -3.28 77.80 17.07
N VAL A 77 -2.57 77.26 18.07
CA VAL A 77 -2.58 75.85 18.45
C VAL A 77 -3.91 75.52 19.11
N LYS A 78 -4.60 74.51 18.56
CA LYS A 78 -5.89 74.05 19.05
C LYS A 78 -6.01 72.53 18.95
N TYR A 79 -6.84 71.90 19.76
CA TYR A 79 -7.15 70.48 19.58
C TYR A 79 -7.79 70.20 18.22
N LEU A 80 -7.48 69.04 17.65
CA LEU A 80 -8.17 68.54 16.46
C LEU A 80 -9.69 68.51 16.64
N ASP A 81 -10.18 68.21 17.85
CA ASP A 81 -11.60 68.13 18.16
C ASP A 81 -12.34 69.47 18.02
N THR A 82 -11.64 70.60 18.06
CA THR A 82 -12.25 71.93 17.84
C THR A 82 -12.19 72.39 16.39
N GLU A 83 -11.47 71.69 15.51
CA GLU A 83 -11.43 72.02 14.08
C GLU A 83 -12.72 71.57 13.38
N THR A 84 -13.29 72.44 12.55
CA THR A 84 -14.56 72.19 11.83
C THR A 84 -14.41 72.33 10.32
N ASP A 85 -13.26 72.82 9.84
CA ASP A 85 -12.96 72.94 8.42
C ASP A 85 -12.74 71.58 7.78
N LEU A 86 -13.84 71.00 7.29
CA LEU A 86 -13.85 69.73 6.58
C LEU A 86 -12.93 69.71 5.35
N ASN A 87 -12.78 70.83 4.63
CA ASN A 87 -11.93 70.89 3.43
C ASN A 87 -10.46 70.75 3.82
N PHE A 88 -10.02 71.49 4.83
CA PHE A 88 -8.68 71.38 5.39
C PHE A 88 -8.42 69.96 5.90
N LEU A 89 -9.29 69.43 6.75
CA LEU A 89 -9.13 68.10 7.34
C LEU A 89 -9.02 67.01 6.26
N PHE A 90 -9.88 67.04 5.25
CA PHE A 90 -9.88 66.06 4.18
C PHE A 90 -8.63 66.15 3.28
N ASN A 91 -8.26 67.37 2.87
CA ASN A 91 -7.05 67.56 2.05
C ASN A 91 -5.78 67.13 2.80
N HIS A 92 -5.69 67.46 4.09
CA HIS A 92 -4.57 67.05 4.93
C HIS A 92 -4.57 65.53 5.14
N PHE A 93 -5.73 64.90 5.33
CA PHE A 93 -5.86 63.46 5.40
C PHE A 93 -5.33 62.75 4.15
N LEU A 94 -5.62 63.26 2.96
CA LEU A 94 -5.06 62.70 1.71
C LEU A 94 -3.53 62.84 1.65
N SER A 95 -2.96 63.96 2.10
CA SER A 95 -1.49 64.10 2.21
C SER A 95 -0.90 63.05 3.14
N ILE A 96 -1.53 62.83 4.30
CA ILE A 96 -1.08 61.85 5.30
C ILE A 96 -1.00 60.46 4.68
N LEU A 97 -1.90 60.04 3.77
CA LEU A 97 -1.86 58.69 3.18
C LEU A 97 -0.51 58.31 2.52
N THR A 98 0.30 59.30 2.09
CA THR A 98 1.64 59.10 1.51
C THR A 98 2.80 59.20 2.52
N GLU A 99 2.51 59.43 3.79
CA GLU A 99 3.52 59.73 4.83
C GLU A 99 3.80 58.56 5.77
N LYS A 100 3.23 57.37 5.47
CA LYS A 100 3.42 56.14 6.23
C LYS A 100 4.91 55.81 6.38
N GLY A 101 5.37 55.64 7.63
CA GLY A 101 6.77 55.30 7.96
C GLY A 101 7.71 56.49 8.15
N LYS A 102 7.24 57.74 7.97
CA LYS A 102 8.07 58.95 8.19
C LYS A 102 8.20 59.37 9.66
N TYR A 103 7.33 58.87 10.55
CA TYR A 103 7.39 59.12 12.01
C TYR A 103 6.61 58.03 12.79
N SER A 104 6.95 57.85 14.07
CA SER A 104 6.44 56.80 14.97
C SER A 104 4.92 56.79 15.13
N ASP A 105 4.31 57.96 15.15
CA ASP A 105 2.92 58.15 15.59
C ASP A 105 1.96 58.45 14.42
N TYR A 106 2.37 58.08 13.22
CA TYR A 106 1.59 58.19 11.98
C TYR A 106 0.16 57.66 12.12
N ASN A 107 0.02 56.45 12.68
CA ASN A 107 -1.28 55.79 12.84
C ASN A 107 -2.21 56.58 13.79
N THR A 108 -1.64 57.29 14.77
CA THR A 108 -2.40 58.08 15.76
C THR A 108 -3.03 59.30 15.09
N ILE A 109 -2.24 60.07 14.32
CA ILE A 109 -2.75 61.23 13.57
C ILE A 109 -3.77 60.77 12.53
N GLN A 110 -3.44 59.75 11.73
CA GLN A 110 -4.34 59.26 10.67
C GLN A 110 -5.70 58.85 11.23
N LYS A 111 -5.73 58.09 12.34
CA LYS A 111 -6.98 57.67 12.98
C LYS A 111 -7.74 58.85 13.59
N GLY A 112 -7.06 59.77 14.27
CA GLY A 112 -7.72 60.93 14.86
C GLY A 112 -8.37 61.83 13.81
N VAL A 113 -7.64 62.15 12.73
CA VAL A 113 -8.17 62.94 11.61
C VAL A 113 -9.32 62.21 10.91
N HIS A 114 -9.20 60.89 10.70
CA HIS A 114 -10.27 60.07 10.13
C HIS A 114 -11.55 60.11 10.97
N LEU A 115 -11.46 59.89 12.28
CA LEU A 115 -12.59 59.94 13.20
C LEU A 115 -13.24 61.32 13.21
N LYS A 116 -12.42 62.38 13.20
CA LYS A 116 -12.91 63.75 13.18
C LYS A 116 -13.70 64.06 11.91
N ILE A 117 -13.15 63.72 10.74
CA ILE A 117 -13.83 63.87 9.45
C ILE A 117 -15.14 63.08 9.46
N THR A 118 -15.12 61.82 9.90
CA THR A 118 -16.31 60.97 9.97
C THR A 118 -17.40 61.61 10.83
N SER A 119 -17.07 62.07 12.05
CA SER A 119 -18.05 62.70 12.94
C SER A 119 -18.66 63.99 12.37
N LEU A 120 -17.90 64.72 11.56
CA LEU A 120 -18.36 65.95 10.92
C LEU A 120 -19.23 65.65 9.69
N LEU A 121 -18.87 64.61 8.92
CA LEU A 121 -19.68 64.12 7.79
C LEU A 121 -21.01 63.53 8.26
N GLU A 122 -21.07 62.84 9.40
CA GLU A 122 -22.33 62.35 9.97
C GLU A 122 -23.30 63.48 10.36
N LYS A 123 -22.75 64.63 10.76
CA LYS A 123 -23.52 65.81 11.20
C LYS A 123 -23.88 66.75 10.06
N THR A 124 -23.26 66.61 8.88
CA THR A 124 -23.49 67.52 7.75
C THR A 124 -24.77 67.16 7.00
N THR A 125 -25.60 68.16 6.70
CA THR A 125 -26.77 67.99 5.82
C THR A 125 -26.42 68.26 4.35
N ASP A 126 -25.22 68.75 4.06
CA ASP A 126 -24.78 69.13 2.72
C ASP A 126 -24.27 67.93 1.92
N LYS A 127 -25.14 67.31 1.13
CA LYS A 127 -24.75 66.20 0.24
C LYS A 127 -23.73 66.61 -0.83
N LYS A 128 -23.61 67.89 -1.18
CA LYS A 128 -22.65 68.35 -2.20
C LYS A 128 -21.21 68.23 -1.72
N ILE A 129 -20.95 68.41 -0.42
CA ILE A 129 -19.58 68.31 0.12
C ILE A 129 -19.03 66.89 0.00
N VAL A 130 -19.88 65.88 0.21
CA VAL A 130 -19.52 64.46 0.08
C VAL A 130 -19.14 64.14 -1.37
N VAL A 131 -19.92 64.62 -2.35
CA VAL A 131 -19.60 64.46 -3.78
C VAL A 131 -18.28 65.14 -4.14
N GLN A 132 -18.04 66.35 -3.65
CA GLN A 132 -16.77 67.06 -3.88
C GLN A 132 -15.57 66.30 -3.30
N PHE A 133 -15.70 65.75 -2.09
CA PHE A 133 -14.63 64.96 -1.46
C PHE A 133 -14.40 63.65 -2.18
N PHE A 134 -15.46 62.99 -2.65
CA PHE A 134 -15.34 61.81 -3.48
C PHE A 134 -14.55 62.09 -4.76
N GLU A 135 -14.87 63.17 -5.50
CA GLU A 135 -14.13 63.52 -6.72
C GLU A 135 -12.66 63.87 -6.44
N ARG A 136 -12.37 64.53 -5.31
CA ARG A 136 -10.97 64.74 -4.87
C ARG A 136 -10.26 63.44 -4.56
N PHE A 137 -10.89 62.53 -3.82
CA PHE A 137 -10.34 61.21 -3.52
C PHE A 137 -10.10 60.39 -4.79
N ARG A 138 -11.06 60.41 -5.72
CA ARG A 138 -10.93 59.76 -7.03
C ARG A 138 -9.75 60.34 -7.82
N SER A 139 -9.61 61.66 -7.88
CA SER A 139 -8.45 62.30 -8.51
C SER A 139 -7.14 61.89 -7.84
N TYR A 140 -7.11 61.80 -6.51
CA TYR A 140 -5.95 61.34 -5.75
C TYR A 140 -5.58 59.89 -6.12
N VAL A 141 -6.56 58.99 -6.16
CA VAL A 141 -6.36 57.58 -6.58
C VAL A 141 -5.80 57.53 -8.01
N ASN A 142 -6.38 58.28 -8.94
CA ASN A 142 -5.94 58.30 -10.35
C ASN A 142 -4.48 58.73 -10.48
N THR A 143 -4.09 59.82 -9.80
CA THR A 143 -2.70 60.30 -9.85
C THR A 143 -1.73 59.23 -9.35
N HIS A 144 -2.04 58.59 -8.22
CA HIS A 144 -1.13 57.60 -7.62
C HIS A 144 -1.07 56.28 -8.39
N LEU A 145 -2.14 55.89 -9.09
CA LEU A 145 -2.10 54.76 -10.02
C LEU A 145 -1.20 55.02 -11.24
N GLN A 146 -0.98 56.30 -11.62
CA GLN A 146 -0.18 56.69 -12.79
C GLN A 146 1.29 56.98 -12.46
N THR A 147 1.60 57.50 -11.27
CA THR A 147 2.93 58.05 -10.96
C THR A 147 3.87 57.08 -10.24
N GLU A 148 3.37 56.01 -9.63
CA GLU A 148 4.19 55.12 -8.81
C GLU A 148 4.34 53.73 -9.44
N SER A 149 5.60 53.25 -9.54
CA SER A 149 5.90 51.82 -9.71
C SER A 149 5.63 51.00 -8.44
N ILE A 150 4.79 51.51 -7.53
CA ILE A 150 4.66 51.13 -6.11
C ILE A 150 3.18 51.02 -5.70
N ALA A 151 2.32 50.42 -6.51
CA ALA A 151 1.03 49.95 -6.00
C ALA A 151 1.23 48.57 -5.35
N ASP A 152 1.97 48.51 -4.24
CA ASP A 152 1.99 47.28 -3.44
C ASP A 152 0.57 46.99 -2.91
N ALA A 153 0.28 45.71 -2.67
CA ALA A 153 -1.07 45.30 -2.30
C ALA A 153 -1.55 45.96 -0.99
N GLU A 154 -0.66 46.32 -0.07
CA GLU A 154 -1.04 46.88 1.23
C GLU A 154 -1.46 48.35 1.12
N TYR A 155 -0.81 49.10 0.24
CA TYR A 155 -1.22 50.47 -0.07
C TYR A 155 -2.62 50.50 -0.72
N LEU A 156 -2.86 49.66 -1.72
CA LEU A 156 -4.17 49.55 -2.39
C LEU A 156 -5.29 49.16 -1.42
N LYS A 157 -5.02 48.22 -0.50
CA LYS A 157 -5.95 47.88 0.60
C LYS A 157 -6.25 49.09 1.47
N GLY A 158 -5.23 49.90 1.78
CA GLY A 158 -5.39 51.15 2.53
C GLY A 158 -6.37 52.11 1.84
N LEU A 159 -6.18 52.35 0.54
CA LEU A 159 -7.08 53.21 -0.25
C LEU A 159 -8.51 52.67 -0.27
N LEU A 160 -8.68 51.37 -0.47
CA LEU A 160 -10.00 50.74 -0.48
C LEU A 160 -10.67 50.80 0.90
N LYS A 161 -9.94 50.64 2.01
CA LYS A 161 -10.48 50.84 3.38
C LYS A 161 -10.95 52.28 3.58
N VAL A 162 -10.18 53.27 3.13
CA VAL A 162 -10.56 54.69 3.19
C VAL A 162 -11.83 54.94 2.38
N CYS A 163 -11.88 54.45 1.14
CA CYS A 163 -13.05 54.58 0.28
C CYS A 163 -14.29 53.95 0.92
N LYS A 164 -14.18 52.71 1.43
CA LYS A 164 -15.28 52.01 2.10
C LYS A 164 -15.78 52.76 3.35
N SER A 165 -14.90 53.47 4.03
CA SER A 165 -15.24 54.21 5.24
C SER A 165 -15.91 55.55 4.97
N PHE A 166 -15.43 56.34 3.99
CA PHE A 166 -15.96 57.67 3.72
C PHE A 166 -17.03 57.69 2.62
N PHE A 167 -16.95 56.77 1.67
CA PHE A 167 -17.77 56.74 0.45
C PHE A 167 -18.29 55.32 0.16
N PRO A 168 -19.02 54.68 1.08
CA PRO A 168 -19.47 53.29 0.91
C PRO A 168 -20.29 53.08 -0.37
N ASP A 169 -21.15 54.03 -0.74
CA ASP A 169 -21.99 53.97 -1.95
C ASP A 169 -21.17 54.04 -3.25
N ASN A 170 -19.98 54.63 -3.20
CA ASN A 170 -19.07 54.76 -4.34
C ASN A 170 -17.93 53.72 -4.32
N TYR A 171 -17.91 52.82 -3.33
CA TYR A 171 -16.83 51.84 -3.17
C TYR A 171 -16.60 51.02 -4.44
N ARG A 172 -17.69 50.52 -5.03
CA ARG A 172 -17.65 49.73 -6.27
C ARG A 172 -17.01 50.49 -7.43
N GLN A 173 -17.30 51.79 -7.54
CA GLN A 173 -16.73 52.62 -8.60
C GLN A 173 -15.20 52.73 -8.48
N ILE A 174 -14.69 52.85 -7.26
CA ILE A 174 -13.24 52.93 -7.01
C ILE A 174 -12.58 51.55 -7.11
N SER A 175 -13.20 50.49 -6.57
CA SER A 175 -12.65 49.13 -6.69
C SER A 175 -12.51 48.70 -8.14
N ASP A 176 -13.53 48.95 -8.96
CA ASP A 176 -13.51 48.62 -10.39
C ASP A 176 -12.48 49.48 -11.15
N HIS A 177 -12.29 50.73 -10.72
CA HIS A 177 -11.27 51.60 -11.30
C HIS A 177 -9.86 51.12 -10.97
N ILE A 178 -9.60 50.73 -9.71
CA ILE A 178 -8.32 50.17 -9.28
C ILE A 178 -8.06 48.86 -10.03
N GLU A 179 -9.02 47.94 -10.07
CA GLU A 179 -8.88 46.63 -10.76
C GLU A 179 -8.42 46.79 -12.22
N LYS A 180 -8.97 47.75 -12.95
CA LYS A 180 -8.64 47.99 -14.37
C LYS A 180 -7.25 48.58 -14.61
N ASN A 181 -6.59 49.12 -13.59
CA ASN A 181 -5.33 49.86 -13.71
C ASN A 181 -4.17 49.17 -12.97
N ILE A 182 -4.36 47.95 -12.47
CA ILE A 182 -3.32 47.16 -11.78
C ILE A 182 -3.02 45.86 -12.53
N SER A 183 -1.93 45.20 -12.15
CA SER A 183 -1.60 43.88 -12.68
C SER A 183 -2.60 42.82 -12.18
N VAL A 184 -2.74 41.74 -12.94
CA VAL A 184 -3.67 40.65 -12.60
C VAL A 184 -3.28 39.94 -11.29
N GLU A 185 -1.98 39.88 -10.98
CA GLU A 185 -1.45 39.33 -9.72
C GLU A 185 -1.90 40.16 -8.51
N LEU A 186 -1.84 41.49 -8.64
CA LEU A 186 -2.30 42.40 -7.59
C LEU A 186 -3.82 42.34 -7.44
N ALA A 187 -4.55 42.32 -8.56
CA ALA A 187 -6.00 42.13 -8.55
C ALA A 187 -6.37 40.81 -7.85
N HIS A 188 -5.68 39.71 -8.14
CA HIS A 188 -5.92 38.43 -7.47
C HIS A 188 -5.67 38.49 -5.95
N LYS A 189 -4.60 39.16 -5.50
CA LYS A 189 -4.34 39.37 -4.06
C LYS A 189 -5.46 40.17 -3.39
N LEU A 190 -5.89 41.27 -4.02
CA LEU A 190 -7.00 42.07 -3.52
C LEU A 190 -8.32 41.28 -3.49
N TRP A 191 -8.54 40.43 -4.49
CA TRP A 191 -9.71 39.56 -4.55
C TRP A 191 -9.68 38.57 -3.39
N LEU A 192 -8.59 37.82 -3.21
CA LEU A 192 -8.44 36.86 -2.10
C LEU A 192 -8.75 37.51 -0.74
N ASP A 193 -8.30 38.74 -0.54
CA ASP A 193 -8.45 39.47 0.72
C ASP A 193 -9.80 40.20 0.89
N GLY A 194 -10.73 40.11 -0.08
CA GLY A 194 -12.05 40.70 0.07
C GLY A 194 -12.24 42.12 -0.45
N PHE A 195 -11.24 42.69 -1.12
CA PHE A 195 -11.24 44.09 -1.54
C PHE A 195 -11.78 44.33 -2.96
N ILE A 196 -11.80 43.29 -3.79
CA ILE A 196 -12.53 43.31 -5.08
C ILE A 196 -13.40 42.06 -5.18
N GLU A 197 -14.47 42.16 -5.97
CA GLU A 197 -15.46 41.09 -6.13
C GLU A 197 -15.08 40.14 -7.26
N THR A 198 -14.47 40.65 -8.33
CA THR A 198 -14.19 39.91 -9.56
C THR A 198 -13.08 38.88 -9.38
N CYS A 199 -13.39 37.61 -9.70
CA CYS A 199 -12.39 36.54 -9.75
C CYS A 199 -11.54 36.65 -11.02
N GLN A 200 -10.22 36.60 -10.86
CA GLN A 200 -9.28 36.62 -11.97
C GLN A 200 -9.14 35.23 -12.60
N ILE A 201 -10.19 34.72 -13.24
CA ILE A 201 -10.33 33.33 -13.72
C ILE A 201 -9.10 32.85 -14.49
N ASN A 202 -8.63 33.63 -15.48
CA ASN A 202 -7.48 33.24 -16.31
C ASN A 202 -6.20 33.07 -15.48
N PHE A 203 -5.98 33.98 -14.53
CA PHE A 203 -4.82 33.92 -13.65
C PHE A 203 -4.92 32.74 -12.68
N VAL A 204 -6.09 32.53 -12.06
CA VAL A 204 -6.33 31.41 -11.17
C VAL A 204 -6.09 30.09 -11.89
N ALA A 205 -6.64 29.92 -13.09
CA ALA A 205 -6.43 28.72 -13.90
C ALA A 205 -4.94 28.45 -14.16
N SER A 206 -4.12 29.49 -14.35
CA SER A 206 -2.68 29.32 -14.61
C SER A 206 -1.86 28.87 -13.40
N ILE A 207 -2.35 29.10 -12.18
CA ILE A 207 -1.61 28.80 -10.94
C ILE A 207 -2.22 27.65 -10.12
N ILE A 208 -3.46 27.24 -10.40
CA ILE A 208 -4.21 26.39 -9.47
C ILE A 208 -3.56 25.02 -9.26
N LEU A 209 -2.97 24.42 -10.30
CA LEU A 209 -2.33 23.11 -10.21
C LEU A 209 -1.00 23.14 -9.44
N SER A 210 -0.26 24.24 -9.48
CA SER A 210 1.04 24.39 -8.79
C SER A 210 0.94 24.90 -7.35
N THR A 211 -0.26 25.29 -6.93
CA THR A 211 -0.52 25.93 -5.65
C THR A 211 -0.87 24.92 -4.54
N THR A 212 -0.61 25.28 -3.27
CA THR A 212 -0.86 24.40 -2.11
C THR A 212 -2.37 24.16 -1.88
N LEU A 213 -2.72 23.03 -1.25
CA LEU A 213 -4.11 22.70 -0.92
C LEU A 213 -4.79 23.77 -0.05
N GLN A 214 -4.06 24.39 0.87
CA GLN A 214 -4.58 25.47 1.71
C GLN A 214 -4.99 26.69 0.88
N ILE A 215 -4.18 27.09 -0.10
CA ILE A 215 -4.50 28.22 -0.97
C ILE A 215 -5.62 27.83 -1.95
N LYS A 216 -5.65 26.59 -2.48
CA LYS A 216 -6.75 26.05 -3.29
C LYS A 216 -8.10 26.19 -2.55
N ARG A 217 -8.15 25.85 -1.25
CA ARG A 217 -9.34 26.02 -0.39
C ARG A 217 -9.79 27.47 -0.27
N ILE A 218 -8.85 28.40 -0.08
CA ILE A 218 -9.18 29.82 0.02
C ILE A 218 -9.75 30.33 -1.31
N ILE A 219 -9.10 30.00 -2.43
CA ILE A 219 -9.55 30.38 -3.78
C ILE A 219 -10.97 29.84 -4.03
N PHE A 220 -11.16 28.52 -3.95
CA PHE A 220 -12.45 27.92 -4.28
C PHE A 220 -13.55 28.18 -3.26
N GLY A 221 -13.20 28.53 -2.01
CA GLY A 221 -14.15 29.01 -1.01
C GLY A 221 -14.73 30.39 -1.35
N ARG A 222 -14.01 31.19 -2.13
CA ARG A 222 -14.46 32.52 -2.57
C ARG A 222 -15.12 32.51 -3.96
N CYS A 223 -14.75 31.58 -4.82
CA CYS A 223 -15.33 31.44 -6.16
C CYS A 223 -16.84 31.15 -6.12
N SER A 224 -17.60 31.82 -6.98
CA SER A 224 -18.96 31.42 -7.31
C SER A 224 -18.98 30.08 -8.06
N LYS A 225 -20.17 29.49 -8.24
CA LYS A 225 -20.33 28.27 -9.05
C LYS A 225 -19.88 28.48 -10.50
N GLU A 226 -20.13 29.66 -11.06
CA GLU A 226 -19.72 30.02 -12.41
C GLU A 226 -18.20 30.20 -12.50
N ASP A 227 -17.57 30.86 -11.51
CA ASP A 227 -16.11 30.99 -11.45
C ASP A 227 -15.42 29.62 -11.42
N LYS A 228 -15.91 28.70 -10.57
CA LYS A 228 -15.39 27.34 -10.49
C LYS A 228 -15.46 26.66 -11.85
N SER A 229 -16.63 26.68 -12.49
CA SER A 229 -16.82 26.10 -13.82
C SER A 229 -15.81 26.68 -14.83
N ASN A 230 -15.70 28.00 -14.89
CA ASN A 230 -14.80 28.67 -15.82
C ASN A 230 -13.33 28.35 -15.55
N ILE A 231 -12.91 28.27 -14.28
CA ILE A 231 -11.54 27.88 -13.90
C ILE A 231 -11.24 26.45 -14.35
N PHE A 232 -12.08 25.47 -14.00
CA PHE A 232 -11.83 24.07 -14.34
C PHE A 232 -11.79 23.84 -15.85
N PHE A 233 -12.74 24.40 -16.61
CA PHE A 233 -12.71 24.28 -18.07
C PHE A 233 -11.54 25.04 -18.70
N LYS A 234 -11.12 26.18 -18.14
CA LYS A 234 -9.93 26.89 -18.63
C LYS A 234 -8.65 26.09 -18.43
N VAL A 235 -8.50 25.43 -17.28
CA VAL A 235 -7.40 24.50 -17.02
C VAL A 235 -7.47 23.33 -18.00
N LEU A 236 -8.63 22.73 -18.17
CA LEU A 236 -8.80 21.60 -19.09
C LEU A 236 -8.44 21.96 -20.53
N TYR A 237 -8.91 23.12 -21.03
CA TYR A 237 -8.60 23.61 -22.37
C TYR A 237 -7.15 24.04 -22.57
N SER A 238 -6.33 24.07 -21.51
CA SER A 238 -4.88 24.22 -21.66
C SER A 238 -4.19 22.92 -22.09
N PHE A 239 -4.88 21.78 -22.01
CA PHE A 239 -4.42 20.50 -22.53
C PHE A 239 -4.99 20.28 -23.94
N GLU A 240 -4.11 20.15 -24.95
CA GLU A 240 -4.51 19.76 -26.30
C GLU A 240 -4.98 18.30 -26.33
N ASN A 241 -4.21 17.41 -25.68
CA ASN A 241 -4.47 15.99 -25.52
C ASN A 241 -3.78 15.47 -24.26
N ILE A 242 -4.24 14.33 -23.76
CA ILE A 242 -3.64 13.60 -22.63
C ILE A 242 -3.08 12.29 -23.19
N ASP A 243 -1.78 12.31 -23.51
CA ASP A 243 -1.06 11.29 -24.26
C ASP A 243 0.32 10.94 -23.65
N THR A 244 0.64 11.45 -22.46
CA THR A 244 1.86 11.11 -21.73
C THR A 244 1.58 10.81 -20.26
N GLU A 245 2.44 10.01 -19.65
CA GLU A 245 2.36 9.65 -18.22
C GLU A 245 2.43 10.89 -17.31
N SER A 246 3.24 11.89 -17.69
CA SER A 246 3.35 13.16 -16.97
C SER A 246 2.04 13.94 -16.98
N LYS A 247 1.35 14.00 -18.14
CA LYS A 247 0.04 14.64 -18.26
C LYS A 247 -1.02 13.85 -17.49
N LEU A 248 -1.02 12.51 -17.56
CA LEU A 248 -1.94 11.66 -16.80
C LEU A 248 -1.85 11.95 -15.29
N LYS A 249 -0.63 12.05 -14.74
CA LYS A 249 -0.43 12.34 -13.31
C LYS A 249 -1.04 13.68 -12.91
N VAL A 250 -0.87 14.71 -13.73
CA VAL A 250 -1.46 16.04 -13.49
C VAL A 250 -2.99 15.98 -13.58
N ILE A 251 -3.52 15.21 -14.53
CA ILE A 251 -4.97 15.04 -14.72
C ILE A 251 -5.62 14.31 -13.55
N LYS A 252 -4.96 13.30 -12.97
CA LYS A 252 -5.45 12.64 -11.76
C LYS A 252 -5.59 13.63 -10.60
N GLU A 253 -4.57 14.47 -10.37
CA GLU A 253 -4.66 15.54 -9.37
C GLU A 253 -5.79 16.53 -9.69
N PHE A 254 -5.92 16.94 -10.95
CA PHE A 254 -6.98 17.83 -11.41
C PHE A 254 -8.39 17.26 -11.17
N LEU A 255 -8.60 15.97 -11.44
CA LEU A 255 -9.89 15.31 -11.21
C LEU A 255 -10.22 15.24 -9.71
N GLU A 256 -9.26 14.92 -8.85
CA GLU A 256 -9.43 14.95 -7.39
C GLU A 256 -9.80 16.36 -6.89
N ILE A 257 -9.11 17.40 -7.37
CA ILE A 257 -9.43 18.80 -7.04
C ILE A 257 -10.86 19.14 -7.49
N SER A 258 -11.26 18.73 -8.69
CA SER A 258 -12.61 18.99 -9.20
C SER A 258 -13.70 18.29 -8.38
N LYS A 259 -13.42 17.09 -7.88
CA LYS A 259 -14.32 16.34 -7.01
C LYS A 259 -14.47 17.00 -5.64
N GLU A 260 -13.37 17.49 -5.04
CA GLU A 260 -13.39 18.18 -3.74
C GLU A 260 -14.09 19.55 -3.83
N PHE A 261 -13.76 20.36 -4.84
CA PHE A 261 -14.16 21.77 -4.88
C PHE A 261 -15.33 22.11 -5.80
N ALA A 262 -15.69 21.20 -6.71
CA ALA A 262 -16.68 21.42 -7.76
C ALA A 262 -17.50 20.15 -8.07
N SER A 263 -17.87 19.38 -7.04
CA SER A 263 -18.60 18.11 -7.15
C SER A 263 -19.83 18.16 -8.07
N GLU A 264 -20.59 19.25 -8.06
CA GLU A 264 -21.79 19.43 -8.90
C GLU A 264 -21.51 19.46 -10.42
N ILE A 265 -20.29 19.80 -10.82
CA ILE A 265 -19.87 19.85 -12.23
C ILE A 265 -18.76 18.84 -12.54
N HIS A 266 -18.33 18.05 -11.56
CA HIS A 266 -17.25 17.06 -11.69
C HIS A 266 -17.51 16.10 -12.85
N GLU A 267 -18.72 15.57 -12.98
CA GLU A 267 -19.09 14.67 -14.08
C GLU A 267 -18.92 15.32 -15.47
N LYS A 268 -19.20 16.63 -15.60
CA LYS A 268 -18.99 17.34 -16.88
C LYS A 268 -17.51 17.52 -17.18
N ILE A 269 -16.72 17.79 -16.14
CA ILE A 269 -15.25 17.93 -16.25
C ILE A 269 -14.65 16.57 -16.64
N LEU A 270 -15.03 15.50 -15.94
CA LEU A 270 -14.59 14.14 -16.23
C LEU A 270 -14.88 13.75 -17.67
N ASN A 271 -16.12 13.92 -18.14
CA ASN A 271 -16.48 13.61 -19.53
C ASN A 271 -15.66 14.42 -20.55
N ALA A 272 -15.41 15.70 -20.28
CA ALA A 272 -14.57 16.52 -21.15
C ALA A 272 -13.09 16.09 -21.11
N THR A 273 -12.59 15.66 -19.95
CA THR A 273 -11.24 15.08 -19.80
C THR A 273 -11.11 13.78 -20.59
N ILE A 274 -12.09 12.89 -20.49
CA ILE A 274 -12.09 11.61 -21.23
C ILE A 274 -12.05 11.83 -22.75
N ASN A 275 -12.73 12.87 -23.25
CA ASN A 275 -12.74 13.19 -24.69
C ASN A 275 -11.37 13.58 -25.26
N ILE A 276 -10.44 14.07 -24.42
CA ILE A 276 -9.09 14.46 -24.84
C ILE A 276 -8.02 13.43 -24.42
N CYS A 277 -8.42 12.35 -23.74
CA CYS A 277 -7.54 11.22 -23.41
C CYS A 277 -7.41 10.24 -24.58
N THR A 278 -6.21 9.68 -24.77
CA THR A 278 -6.06 8.46 -25.59
C THR A 278 -6.66 7.25 -24.87
N ASP A 279 -6.99 6.20 -25.62
CA ASP A 279 -7.65 5.01 -25.05
C ASP A 279 -6.79 4.30 -23.99
N TYR A 280 -5.46 4.32 -24.14
CA TYR A 280 -4.54 3.85 -23.09
C TYR A 280 -4.72 4.61 -21.77
N PHE A 281 -4.85 5.94 -21.81
CA PHE A 281 -5.03 6.73 -20.59
C PHE A 281 -6.46 6.64 -20.04
N LYS A 282 -7.47 6.46 -20.90
CA LYS A 282 -8.83 6.13 -20.45
C LYS A 282 -8.86 4.80 -19.71
N LEU A 283 -8.14 3.78 -20.19
CA LEU A 283 -7.97 2.51 -19.50
C LEU A 283 -7.34 2.70 -18.11
N ASN A 284 -6.29 3.50 -17.99
CA ASN A 284 -5.66 3.79 -16.69
C ASN A 284 -6.63 4.48 -15.72
N LEU A 285 -7.36 5.51 -16.18
CA LEU A 285 -8.38 6.18 -15.37
C LEU A 285 -9.51 5.22 -14.97
N TRP A 286 -9.92 4.32 -15.88
CA TRP A 286 -10.90 3.29 -15.59
C TRP A 286 -10.39 2.29 -14.55
N LEU A 287 -9.14 1.81 -14.65
CA LEU A 287 -8.55 0.88 -13.67
C LEU A 287 -8.46 1.48 -12.26
N GLU A 288 -8.29 2.79 -12.14
CA GLU A 288 -8.19 3.53 -10.87
C GLU A 288 -9.52 4.13 -10.40
N ASP A 289 -10.65 3.76 -11.01
CA ASP A 289 -12.00 4.17 -10.59
C ASP A 289 -12.29 5.69 -10.74
N TYR A 290 -11.52 6.39 -11.57
CA TYR A 290 -11.85 7.77 -12.00
C TYR A 290 -12.94 7.79 -13.08
N TYR A 291 -13.05 6.71 -13.87
CA TYR A 291 -13.98 6.59 -14.98
C TYR A 291 -14.70 5.23 -14.94
N GLU A 292 -16.02 5.22 -15.08
CA GLU A 292 -16.83 4.02 -14.91
C GLU A 292 -17.25 3.35 -16.23
N THR A 293 -16.91 3.89 -17.40
CA THR A 293 -17.28 3.25 -18.66
C THR A 293 -16.18 2.32 -19.14
N LEU A 294 -16.54 1.05 -19.32
CA LEU A 294 -15.68 0.04 -19.94
C LEU A 294 -15.81 0.12 -21.46
N ASP A 295 -14.72 0.45 -22.15
CA ASP A 295 -14.57 0.23 -23.59
C ASP A 295 -13.66 -0.99 -23.82
N PHE A 296 -14.23 -2.19 -23.68
CA PHE A 296 -13.45 -3.43 -23.77
C PHE A 296 -12.73 -3.58 -25.12
N ASN A 297 -13.35 -3.15 -26.21
CA ASN A 297 -12.80 -3.31 -27.55
C ASN A 297 -11.59 -2.41 -27.79
N ALA A 298 -11.57 -1.19 -27.26
CA ALA A 298 -10.38 -0.34 -27.29
C ALA A 298 -9.33 -0.83 -26.27
N TYR A 299 -9.75 -1.10 -25.03
CA TYR A 299 -8.84 -1.36 -23.92
C TYR A 299 -8.06 -2.67 -24.03
N LYS A 300 -8.65 -3.71 -24.65
CA LYS A 300 -7.99 -5.03 -24.78
C LYS A 300 -6.64 -4.96 -25.48
N PHE A 301 -6.46 -4.07 -26.45
CA PHE A 301 -5.19 -3.91 -27.18
C PHE A 301 -4.06 -3.34 -26.32
N TYR A 302 -4.42 -2.62 -25.25
CA TYR A 302 -3.48 -2.00 -24.33
C TYR A 302 -3.20 -2.87 -23.10
N THR A 303 -3.90 -3.99 -22.92
CA THR A 303 -3.70 -4.88 -21.76
C THR A 303 -2.25 -5.36 -21.65
N ILE A 304 -1.57 -5.60 -22.78
CA ILE A 304 -0.17 -6.04 -22.78
C ILE A 304 0.81 -4.99 -22.21
N MET A 305 0.47 -3.71 -22.32
CA MET A 305 1.27 -2.58 -21.81
C MET A 305 1.11 -2.34 -20.31
N LEU A 306 0.14 -3.02 -19.67
CA LEU A 306 -0.09 -2.90 -18.24
C LEU A 306 0.91 -3.72 -17.43
N SER A 307 1.14 -3.33 -16.18
CA SER A 307 1.89 -4.15 -15.22
C SER A 307 1.19 -5.51 -14.99
N PRO A 308 1.89 -6.58 -14.60
CA PRO A 308 1.26 -7.88 -14.33
C PRO A 308 0.12 -7.83 -13.29
N SER A 309 0.22 -6.94 -12.30
CA SER A 309 -0.88 -6.71 -11.34
C SER A 309 -2.07 -6.03 -11.99
N ASP A 310 -1.84 -5.03 -12.85
CA ASP A 310 -2.92 -4.28 -13.50
C ASP A 310 -3.59 -5.08 -14.62
N GLN A 311 -2.89 -6.03 -15.25
CA GLN A 311 -3.50 -7.00 -16.15
C GLN A 311 -4.50 -7.90 -15.42
N LYS A 312 -4.13 -8.41 -14.24
CA LYS A 312 -5.05 -9.19 -13.39
C LYS A 312 -6.23 -8.33 -12.95
N LYS A 313 -5.96 -7.08 -12.56
CA LYS A 313 -6.97 -6.11 -12.18
C LYS A 313 -7.94 -5.85 -13.33
N PHE A 314 -7.44 -5.63 -14.54
CA PHE A 314 -8.23 -5.43 -15.76
C PHE A 314 -9.19 -6.59 -15.98
N VAL A 315 -8.68 -7.82 -16.05
CA VAL A 315 -9.50 -9.01 -16.34
C VAL A 315 -10.57 -9.24 -15.26
N LYS A 316 -10.22 -9.09 -13.98
CA LYS A 316 -11.20 -9.22 -12.89
C LYS A 316 -12.24 -8.09 -12.90
N LYS A 317 -11.84 -6.87 -13.24
CA LYS A 317 -12.77 -5.73 -13.31
C LYS A 317 -13.70 -5.83 -14.52
N VAL A 318 -13.23 -6.37 -15.65
CA VAL A 318 -14.11 -6.76 -16.76
C VAL A 318 -15.16 -7.77 -16.28
N LEU A 319 -14.73 -8.81 -15.55
CA LEU A 319 -15.64 -9.80 -14.99
C LEU A 319 -16.64 -9.18 -13.98
N LYS A 320 -16.22 -8.17 -13.21
CA LYS A 320 -17.11 -7.41 -12.32
C LYS A 320 -18.27 -6.77 -13.10
N TYR A 321 -17.96 -6.17 -14.25
CA TYR A 321 -18.97 -5.50 -15.07
C TYR A 321 -19.96 -6.50 -15.67
N ILE A 322 -19.49 -7.71 -16.04
CA ILE A 322 -20.36 -8.81 -16.47
C ILE A 322 -21.26 -9.24 -15.31
N HIS A 323 -20.70 -9.45 -14.11
CA HIS A 323 -21.46 -9.84 -12.91
C HIS A 323 -22.52 -8.78 -12.52
N GLU A 324 -22.21 -7.50 -12.69
CA GLU A 324 -23.16 -6.40 -12.43
C GLU A 324 -24.18 -6.18 -13.57
N GLY A 325 -24.10 -6.94 -14.67
CA GLY A 325 -24.96 -6.78 -15.84
C GLY A 325 -24.73 -5.49 -16.62
N LYS A 326 -23.56 -4.84 -16.45
CA LYS A 326 -23.19 -3.59 -17.12
C LYS A 326 -22.65 -3.80 -18.54
N THR A 327 -22.23 -5.02 -18.86
CA THR A 327 -21.70 -5.40 -20.18
C THR A 327 -22.02 -6.86 -20.47
N ASP A 328 -22.07 -7.22 -21.75
CA ASP A 328 -22.27 -8.57 -22.23
C ASP A 328 -21.04 -8.97 -23.07
N ILE A 329 -20.02 -9.51 -22.39
CA ILE A 329 -18.77 -9.95 -23.01
C ILE A 329 -18.72 -11.48 -22.92
N SER A 330 -18.64 -12.13 -24.07
CA SER A 330 -18.56 -13.58 -24.19
C SER A 330 -17.21 -14.15 -23.74
N VAL A 331 -17.18 -15.47 -23.49
CA VAL A 331 -15.93 -16.19 -23.20
C VAL A 331 -14.94 -16.04 -24.36
N GLU A 332 -15.40 -16.11 -25.60
CA GLU A 332 -14.60 -15.94 -26.81
C GLU A 332 -13.94 -14.55 -26.86
N GLU A 333 -14.71 -13.50 -26.55
CA GLU A 333 -14.20 -12.13 -26.52
C GLU A 333 -13.19 -11.94 -25.39
N LEU A 334 -13.46 -12.45 -24.19
CA LEU A 334 -12.53 -12.36 -23.06
C LEU A 334 -11.24 -13.14 -23.32
N THR A 335 -11.34 -14.35 -23.87
CA THR A 335 -10.18 -15.19 -24.18
C THR A 335 -9.38 -14.71 -25.39
N SER A 336 -9.91 -13.81 -26.22
CA SER A 336 -9.16 -13.16 -27.30
C SER A 336 -7.95 -12.35 -26.81
N LEU A 337 -7.90 -12.00 -25.51
CA LEU A 337 -6.70 -11.44 -24.86
C LEU A 337 -5.47 -12.38 -24.95
N ASN A 338 -5.65 -13.68 -25.19
CA ASN A 338 -4.55 -14.63 -25.40
C ASN A 338 -3.90 -14.55 -26.79
N VAL A 339 -4.49 -13.82 -27.74
CA VAL A 339 -4.10 -13.85 -29.16
C VAL A 339 -2.94 -12.90 -29.48
N PHE A 340 -2.45 -12.12 -28.52
CA PHE A 340 -1.24 -11.32 -28.72
C PHE A 340 -0.04 -12.26 -28.98
N ASP A 341 0.36 -12.33 -30.25
CA ASP A 341 1.45 -13.18 -30.68
C ASP A 341 2.81 -12.68 -30.14
N PHE A 342 3.82 -13.54 -30.25
CA PHE A 342 5.16 -13.23 -29.77
C PHE A 342 5.75 -11.97 -30.41
N GLU A 343 5.43 -11.69 -31.68
CA GLU A 343 5.96 -10.51 -32.37
C GLU A 343 5.35 -9.21 -31.84
N THR A 344 4.05 -9.20 -31.55
CA THR A 344 3.35 -8.08 -30.91
C THR A 344 3.88 -7.82 -29.50
N SER A 345 4.14 -8.89 -28.74
CA SER A 345 4.77 -8.79 -27.42
C SER A 345 6.20 -8.26 -27.47
N LYS A 346 6.98 -8.64 -28.50
CA LYS A 346 8.36 -8.17 -28.69
C LYS A 346 8.44 -6.69 -29.07
N LEU A 347 7.44 -6.20 -29.81
CA LEU A 347 7.30 -4.78 -30.12
C LEU A 347 6.98 -3.95 -28.86
N ALA A 348 6.09 -4.45 -27.99
CA ALA A 348 5.78 -3.80 -26.70
C ALA A 348 7.00 -3.80 -25.75
N GLU A 349 7.71 -4.94 -25.66
CA GLU A 349 8.91 -5.10 -24.84
C GLU A 349 10.03 -4.10 -25.20
N GLN A 350 10.19 -3.77 -26.49
CA GLN A 350 11.15 -2.76 -26.96
C GLN A 350 10.82 -1.33 -26.51
N ILE A 351 9.59 -1.09 -26.07
CA ILE A 351 9.08 0.23 -25.69
C ILE A 351 9.12 0.42 -24.16
N ASP A 352 8.72 -0.59 -23.38
CA ASP A 352 8.56 -0.44 -21.92
C ASP A 352 8.76 -1.73 -21.08
N GLU A 353 9.37 -2.79 -21.62
CA GLU A 353 9.51 -4.11 -20.98
C GLU A 353 8.19 -4.83 -20.61
N SER A 354 7.05 -4.38 -21.15
CA SER A 354 5.74 -4.98 -20.87
C SER A 354 5.50 -6.31 -21.62
N HIS A 355 4.84 -7.25 -20.94
CA HIS A 355 4.49 -8.58 -21.47
C HIS A 355 3.18 -9.07 -20.84
N LEU A 356 2.45 -9.95 -21.52
CA LEU A 356 1.24 -10.56 -20.96
C LEU A 356 1.59 -11.38 -19.72
N ASP A 357 0.92 -11.11 -18.61
CA ASP A 357 1.07 -11.85 -17.36
C ASP A 357 0.73 -13.32 -17.59
N TYR A 358 1.71 -14.14 -17.26
CA TYR A 358 1.67 -15.58 -17.42
C TYR A 358 0.47 -16.24 -16.73
N SER A 359 0.06 -15.75 -15.55
CA SER A 359 -1.10 -16.29 -14.83
C SER A 359 -2.40 -16.00 -15.58
N THR A 360 -2.51 -14.79 -16.12
CA THR A 360 -3.66 -14.31 -16.91
C THR A 360 -3.85 -15.17 -18.15
N SER A 361 -2.77 -15.45 -18.90
CA SER A 361 -2.87 -16.28 -20.10
C SER A 361 -3.31 -17.72 -19.79
N ILE A 362 -2.74 -18.32 -18.74
CA ILE A 362 -3.10 -19.69 -18.33
C ILE A 362 -4.57 -19.77 -17.94
N ILE A 363 -5.08 -18.82 -17.18
CA ILE A 363 -6.47 -18.80 -16.73
C ILE A 363 -7.44 -18.69 -17.90
N LEU A 364 -7.19 -17.77 -18.83
CA LEU A 364 -8.03 -17.62 -20.01
C LEU A 364 -8.05 -18.91 -20.85
N ASN A 365 -6.91 -19.60 -20.99
CA ASN A 365 -6.87 -20.90 -21.66
C ASN A 365 -7.64 -21.99 -20.90
N VAL A 366 -7.50 -22.05 -19.57
CA VAL A 366 -8.23 -23.02 -18.72
C VAL A 366 -9.74 -22.81 -18.83
N ILE A 367 -10.21 -21.56 -18.86
CA ILE A 367 -11.64 -21.23 -19.05
C ILE A 367 -12.12 -21.75 -20.42
N ALA A 368 -11.37 -21.49 -21.49
CA ALA A 368 -11.71 -21.97 -22.83
C ALA A 368 -11.72 -23.51 -22.92
N GLU A 369 -10.79 -24.20 -22.26
CA GLU A 369 -10.76 -25.67 -22.23
C GLU A 369 -11.93 -26.26 -21.43
N LEU A 370 -12.25 -25.69 -20.26
CA LEU A 370 -13.37 -26.13 -19.44
C LEU A 370 -14.71 -25.98 -20.17
N LYS A 371 -14.89 -24.88 -20.92
CA LYS A 371 -16.07 -24.65 -21.78
C LYS A 371 -16.27 -25.76 -22.82
N ASN A 372 -15.18 -26.34 -23.33
CA ASN A 372 -15.24 -27.40 -24.35
C ASN A 372 -15.48 -28.81 -23.77
N GLN A 373 -15.70 -28.94 -22.45
CA GLN A 373 -16.08 -30.18 -21.76
C GLN A 373 -15.18 -31.41 -22.04
N THR A 374 -13.87 -31.22 -22.09
CA THR A 374 -12.92 -32.36 -22.09
C THR A 374 -13.17 -33.24 -20.86
N ASN A 375 -13.34 -34.57 -21.02
CA ASN A 375 -13.84 -35.42 -19.94
C ASN A 375 -12.89 -35.58 -18.74
N LEU A 376 -11.56 -35.48 -18.81
CA LEU A 376 -10.58 -35.48 -17.68
C LEU A 376 -10.62 -36.59 -16.60
N GLU A 377 -11.73 -37.29 -16.33
CA GLU A 377 -11.79 -38.42 -15.40
C GLU A 377 -10.96 -39.61 -15.90
N ILE A 378 -10.73 -39.67 -17.21
CA ILE A 378 -9.87 -40.65 -17.87
C ILE A 378 -8.41 -40.21 -17.70
N ARG A 379 -7.55 -41.09 -17.14
CA ARG A 379 -6.11 -40.84 -16.92
C ARG A 379 -5.36 -40.31 -18.15
N LYS A 380 -5.76 -40.75 -19.34
CA LYS A 380 -5.19 -40.29 -20.63
C LYS A 380 -5.50 -38.81 -20.89
N GLU A 381 -6.70 -38.36 -20.57
CA GLU A 381 -7.15 -36.98 -20.78
C GLU A 381 -6.61 -36.03 -19.72
N ALA A 382 -6.57 -36.44 -18.45
CA ALA A 382 -5.89 -35.70 -17.39
C ALA A 382 -4.39 -35.50 -17.71
N SER A 383 -3.74 -36.55 -18.22
CA SER A 383 -2.36 -36.46 -18.70
C SER A 383 -2.24 -35.50 -19.89
N SER A 384 -3.18 -35.52 -20.84
CA SER A 384 -3.19 -34.59 -21.98
C SER A 384 -3.39 -33.13 -21.55
N ALA A 385 -4.31 -32.85 -20.63
CA ALA A 385 -4.51 -31.51 -20.06
C ALA A 385 -3.26 -31.02 -19.31
N GLN A 386 -2.62 -31.90 -18.55
CA GLN A 386 -1.35 -31.60 -17.90
C GLN A 386 -0.26 -31.24 -18.94
N HIS A 387 -0.15 -31.99 -20.05
CA HIS A 387 0.78 -31.65 -21.13
C HIS A 387 0.45 -30.31 -21.78
N ARG A 388 -0.82 -30.02 -22.05
CA ARG A 388 -1.22 -28.72 -22.63
C ARG A 388 -0.90 -27.54 -21.73
N ILE A 389 -1.14 -27.67 -20.41
CA ILE A 389 -0.70 -26.67 -19.45
C ILE A 389 0.81 -26.51 -19.51
N TYR A 390 1.58 -27.61 -19.44
CA TYR A 390 3.03 -27.48 -19.56
C TYR A 390 3.50 -26.92 -20.90
N ASP A 391 2.82 -27.22 -22.00
CA ASP A 391 3.12 -26.66 -23.32
C ASP A 391 2.82 -25.16 -23.37
N LEU A 392 1.70 -24.71 -22.79
CA LEU A 392 1.41 -23.28 -22.59
C LEU A 392 2.50 -22.64 -21.74
N ILE A 393 2.90 -23.29 -20.65
CA ILE A 393 3.95 -22.81 -19.76
C ILE A 393 5.28 -22.67 -20.52
N ILE A 394 5.68 -23.68 -21.29
CA ILE A 394 6.91 -23.70 -22.07
C ILE A 394 6.88 -22.65 -23.19
N LYS A 395 5.73 -22.46 -23.86
CA LYS A 395 5.58 -21.44 -24.92
C LYS A 395 5.67 -20.01 -24.40
N GLN A 396 5.34 -19.79 -23.13
CA GLN A 396 5.35 -18.48 -22.48
C GLN A 396 6.66 -18.18 -21.73
N ILE A 397 7.47 -19.18 -21.40
CA ILE A 397 8.83 -19.01 -20.84
C ILE A 397 9.81 -18.64 -21.95
N LYS A 398 10.38 -17.43 -21.93
CA LYS A 398 11.28 -16.96 -22.99
C LYS A 398 12.58 -16.37 -22.46
N GLU A 399 12.51 -15.64 -21.36
CA GLU A 399 13.68 -15.04 -20.74
C GLU A 399 14.05 -15.75 -19.43
N PRO A 400 15.34 -15.72 -19.07
CA PRO A 400 15.72 -16.33 -17.82
C PRO A 400 15.11 -15.59 -16.61
N LYS A 401 14.69 -14.31 -16.71
CA LYS A 401 14.07 -13.56 -15.60
C LYS A 401 12.57 -13.84 -15.35
N ASP A 402 11.91 -14.65 -16.17
CA ASP A 402 10.45 -14.83 -16.12
C ASP A 402 9.98 -15.46 -14.78
N ILE A 403 9.10 -14.76 -14.06
CA ILE A 403 8.62 -15.20 -12.75
C ILE A 403 7.53 -16.27 -12.93
N LEU A 404 7.95 -17.53 -12.81
CA LEU A 404 7.05 -18.67 -12.95
C LEU A 404 6.27 -19.00 -11.68
N GLN A 405 5.24 -18.22 -11.40
CA GLN A 405 4.18 -18.57 -10.46
C GLN A 405 2.81 -18.24 -11.06
N ILE A 406 1.94 -19.23 -11.12
CA ILE A 406 0.52 -19.07 -11.50
C ILE A 406 -0.22 -18.63 -10.24
N SER A 407 -0.68 -17.38 -10.17
CA SER A 407 -1.31 -16.80 -8.99
C SER A 407 -2.30 -15.68 -9.30
N GLY A 408 -3.11 -15.33 -8.30
CA GLY A 408 -4.02 -14.17 -8.37
C GLY A 408 -5.41 -14.46 -8.91
N TYR A 409 -5.70 -15.70 -9.32
CA TYR A 409 -7.01 -16.12 -9.86
C TYR A 409 -7.58 -17.34 -9.13
N PHE A 410 -7.15 -17.60 -7.89
CA PHE A 410 -7.57 -18.79 -7.16
C PHE A 410 -7.72 -18.49 -5.68
N ASP A 411 -8.63 -19.23 -5.04
CA ASP A 411 -8.79 -19.20 -3.59
C ASP A 411 -7.59 -19.84 -2.90
N GLU A 412 -6.99 -19.09 -2.00
CA GLU A 412 -5.86 -19.57 -1.23
C GLU A 412 -6.29 -20.62 -0.21
N CYS A 413 -5.41 -21.57 0.07
CA CYS A 413 -5.64 -22.53 1.13
C CYS A 413 -5.44 -21.88 2.50
N GLU A 414 -6.51 -21.69 3.27
CA GLU A 414 -6.48 -21.17 4.65
C GLU A 414 -6.19 -22.26 5.71
N GLY A 415 -5.87 -23.47 5.28
CA GLY A 415 -5.65 -24.61 6.17
C GLY A 415 -6.80 -25.61 6.21
N ARG A 416 -6.49 -26.78 6.75
CA ARG A 416 -7.44 -27.91 6.80
C ARG A 416 -8.58 -27.60 7.76
N CYS A 417 -9.79 -27.94 7.32
CA CYS A 417 -10.99 -27.86 8.13
C CYS A 417 -11.23 -29.23 8.79
N SER A 418 -11.30 -29.26 10.12
CA SER A 418 -11.73 -30.40 10.93
C SER A 418 -13.18 -30.22 11.37
N VAL A 419 -13.81 -31.32 11.80
CA VAL A 419 -15.18 -31.31 12.35
C VAL A 419 -15.18 -31.72 13.81
N SER A 420 -16.03 -31.07 14.60
CA SER A 420 -16.37 -31.49 15.96
C SER A 420 -17.88 -31.67 16.04
N ILE A 421 -18.32 -32.82 16.55
CA ILE A 421 -19.74 -33.20 16.53
C ILE A 421 -20.26 -33.22 17.96
N HIS A 422 -21.38 -32.52 18.16
CA HIS A 422 -22.14 -32.54 19.38
C HIS A 422 -23.49 -33.22 19.11
N GLU A 423 -23.67 -34.40 19.68
CA GLU A 423 -24.93 -35.14 19.62
C GLU A 423 -25.67 -34.96 20.94
N VAL A 424 -26.90 -34.45 20.88
CA VAL A 424 -27.85 -34.50 21.99
C VAL A 424 -28.62 -35.81 21.86
N LYS A 425 -28.65 -36.61 22.92
CA LYS A 425 -29.31 -37.92 22.93
C LYS A 425 -30.48 -37.90 23.91
N ASN A 426 -31.57 -38.61 23.58
CA ASN A 426 -32.68 -38.83 24.50
C ASN A 426 -32.29 -39.86 25.58
N GLU A 427 -33.20 -40.10 26.54
CA GLU A 427 -32.99 -41.06 27.63
C GLU A 427 -32.81 -42.52 27.14
N ALA A 428 -33.27 -42.83 25.92
CA ALA A 428 -33.07 -44.12 25.26
C ALA A 428 -31.73 -44.22 24.49
N GLY A 429 -30.92 -43.16 24.48
CA GLY A 429 -29.63 -43.10 23.80
C GLY A 429 -29.71 -42.77 22.29
N GLU A 430 -30.90 -42.44 21.78
CA GLU A 430 -31.11 -42.05 20.39
C GLU A 430 -30.72 -40.58 20.18
N VAL A 431 -30.02 -40.29 19.08
CA VAL A 431 -29.61 -38.92 18.73
C VAL A 431 -30.84 -38.12 18.29
N ILE A 432 -31.20 -37.11 19.09
CA ILE A 432 -32.32 -36.19 18.85
C ILE A 432 -31.87 -34.90 18.17
N ASP A 433 -30.63 -34.47 18.38
CA ASP A 433 -30.04 -33.33 17.68
C ASP A 433 -28.56 -33.60 17.41
N ARG A 434 -28.07 -33.18 16.25
CA ARG A 434 -26.69 -33.39 15.81
C ARG A 434 -26.14 -32.11 15.22
N ASN A 435 -25.32 -31.42 16.00
CA ASN A 435 -24.64 -30.20 15.58
C ASN A 435 -23.21 -30.50 15.13
N ILE A 436 -22.88 -30.07 13.91
CA ILE A 436 -21.56 -30.23 13.31
C ILE A 436 -20.90 -28.85 13.25
N ASN A 437 -19.81 -28.68 13.99
CA ASN A 437 -19.00 -27.46 13.96
C ASN A 437 -17.75 -27.69 13.11
N TYR A 438 -17.52 -26.77 12.17
CA TYR A 438 -16.37 -26.78 11.27
C TYR A 438 -15.29 -25.86 11.81
N ASN A 439 -14.11 -26.41 12.08
CA ASN A 439 -13.00 -25.67 12.67
C ASN A 439 -11.83 -25.65 11.68
N ARG A 440 -11.49 -24.47 11.17
CA ARG A 440 -10.32 -24.30 10.28
C ARG A 440 -9.08 -24.01 11.11
N ASN A 441 -7.96 -24.63 10.73
CA ASN A 441 -6.69 -24.40 11.41
C ASN A 441 -5.56 -24.18 10.41
N GLU A 442 -5.05 -22.95 10.39
CA GLU A 442 -3.93 -22.53 9.54
C GLU A 442 -2.65 -23.31 9.81
N ARG A 443 -2.42 -23.78 11.04
CA ARG A 443 -1.24 -24.59 11.39
C ARG A 443 -1.22 -25.94 10.66
N TYR A 444 -2.37 -26.40 10.18
CA TYR A 444 -2.51 -27.63 9.40
C TYR A 444 -2.63 -27.38 7.90
N LYS A 445 -2.20 -26.22 7.40
CA LYS A 445 -2.10 -25.94 5.96
C LYS A 445 -1.20 -26.96 5.28
N ALA A 446 -1.73 -27.56 4.21
CA ALA A 446 -0.97 -28.51 3.40
C ALA A 446 0.27 -27.80 2.83
N LYS A 447 1.46 -28.35 3.13
CA LYS A 447 2.71 -27.78 2.65
C LYS A 447 2.72 -27.80 1.12
N ASN A 448 3.20 -26.71 0.51
CA ASN A 448 3.31 -26.56 -0.95
C ASN A 448 1.98 -26.63 -1.74
N HIS A 449 0.84 -26.37 -1.08
CA HIS A 449 -0.48 -26.20 -1.72
C HIS A 449 -1.01 -24.79 -1.44
N PRO A 450 -0.50 -23.75 -2.13
CA PRO A 450 -0.98 -22.38 -1.94
C PRO A 450 -2.44 -22.22 -2.35
N ILE A 451 -2.91 -22.97 -3.34
CA ILE A 451 -4.28 -22.93 -3.87
C ILE A 451 -5.12 -24.04 -3.26
N CYS A 452 -6.41 -23.79 -2.98
CA CYS A 452 -7.34 -24.79 -2.46
C CYS A 452 -7.77 -25.81 -3.53
N ASP A 453 -7.07 -26.95 -3.60
CA ASP A 453 -7.29 -28.01 -4.59
C ASP A 453 -7.97 -29.26 -4.03
N GLY A 454 -8.65 -29.15 -2.88
CA GLY A 454 -9.33 -30.28 -2.26
C GLY A 454 -10.29 -30.97 -3.23
N ARG A 455 -10.19 -32.29 -3.36
CA ARG A 455 -11.01 -33.10 -4.27
C ARG A 455 -12.13 -33.81 -3.54
N LYS A 456 -13.39 -33.64 -3.93
CA LYS A 456 -14.50 -34.29 -3.23
C LYS A 456 -14.32 -35.81 -3.22
N ALA A 457 -14.46 -36.43 -2.06
CA ALA A 457 -14.36 -37.88 -1.94
C ALA A 457 -15.67 -38.51 -2.44
N LEU A 458 -15.60 -39.26 -3.55
CA LEU A 458 -16.77 -39.90 -4.17
C LEU A 458 -16.60 -41.41 -4.27
N ASN A 459 -17.72 -42.14 -4.19
CA ASN A 459 -17.77 -43.55 -4.51
C ASN A 459 -17.48 -43.73 -6.01
N LYS A 460 -16.57 -44.65 -6.36
CA LYS A 460 -16.17 -44.86 -7.76
C LYS A 460 -17.29 -45.34 -8.67
N VAL A 461 -18.29 -46.04 -8.13
CA VAL A 461 -19.40 -46.63 -8.87
C VAL A 461 -20.63 -45.73 -8.83
N THR A 462 -21.08 -45.35 -7.63
CA THR A 462 -22.33 -44.57 -7.49
C THR A 462 -22.12 -43.07 -7.72
N LYS A 463 -20.87 -42.59 -7.74
CA LYS A 463 -20.49 -41.16 -7.80
C LYS A 463 -21.03 -40.31 -6.65
N GLU A 464 -21.64 -40.93 -5.64
CA GLU A 464 -22.14 -40.25 -4.45
C GLU A 464 -20.99 -39.88 -3.48
N PRO A 465 -21.15 -38.81 -2.68
CA PRO A 465 -20.18 -38.43 -1.66
C PRO A 465 -19.90 -39.54 -0.65
N LEU A 466 -18.62 -39.77 -0.39
CA LEU A 466 -18.19 -40.64 0.70
C LEU A 466 -18.29 -39.89 2.02
N LEU A 467 -18.81 -40.58 3.02
CA LEU A 467 -18.89 -40.08 4.39
C LEU A 467 -17.67 -40.55 5.20
N SER A 468 -17.20 -39.70 6.10
CA SER A 468 -16.21 -40.07 7.11
C SER A 468 -16.80 -40.99 8.19
N ASP A 469 -15.97 -41.44 9.13
CA ASP A 469 -16.40 -42.21 10.30
C ASP A 469 -17.43 -41.40 11.14
N GLU A 470 -17.25 -40.08 11.12
CA GLU A 470 -18.14 -39.10 11.68
C GLU A 470 -19.40 -38.86 10.85
N LYS A 471 -19.67 -39.59 9.76
CA LYS A 471 -20.82 -39.37 8.86
C LYS A 471 -20.90 -37.95 8.28
N VAL A 472 -19.76 -37.38 7.87
CA VAL A 472 -19.68 -36.07 7.20
C VAL A 472 -18.92 -36.22 5.88
N GLU A 473 -19.37 -35.52 4.84
CA GLU A 473 -18.64 -35.46 3.56
C GLU A 473 -17.27 -34.82 3.74
N TYR A 474 -16.31 -35.21 2.90
CA TYR A 474 -14.96 -34.67 2.97
C TYR A 474 -14.29 -34.61 1.61
N TRP A 475 -13.23 -33.82 1.53
CA TRP A 475 -12.37 -33.63 0.38
C TRP A 475 -10.98 -34.18 0.69
N TRP A 476 -10.37 -34.82 -0.30
CA TRP A 476 -8.97 -35.21 -0.28
C TRP A 476 -8.10 -34.01 -0.64
N CYS A 477 -7.25 -33.57 0.27
CA CYS A 477 -6.21 -32.57 0.01
C CYS A 477 -4.89 -33.14 0.55
N ALA A 478 -3.84 -33.24 -0.28
CA ALA A 478 -2.55 -33.84 0.09
C ALA A 478 -2.70 -35.11 0.98
N ASN A 479 -3.47 -36.09 0.49
CA ASN A 479 -3.74 -37.38 1.14
C ASN A 479 -4.40 -37.35 2.54
N GLN A 480 -5.02 -36.25 2.95
CA GLN A 480 -5.83 -36.18 4.18
C GLN A 480 -7.23 -35.63 3.93
N LYS A 481 -8.14 -35.94 4.86
CA LYS A 481 -9.51 -35.43 4.88
C LYS A 481 -9.50 -33.93 5.22
N CYS A 482 -10.19 -33.13 4.43
CA CYS A 482 -10.56 -31.76 4.72
C CYS A 482 -12.09 -31.67 4.62
N PHE A 483 -12.78 -31.21 5.66
CA PHE A 483 -14.24 -31.29 5.71
C PHE A 483 -14.95 -30.09 5.06
N LYS A 484 -14.20 -29.06 4.65
CA LYS A 484 -14.71 -27.91 3.91
C LYS A 484 -13.60 -27.24 3.09
N PRO A 485 -13.73 -27.09 1.76
CA PRO A 485 -12.79 -26.30 0.97
C PRO A 485 -12.85 -24.81 1.36
N THR A 486 -11.87 -24.02 0.92
CA THR A 486 -11.89 -22.55 1.03
C THR A 486 -12.55 -21.90 -0.19
N ARG A 487 -12.73 -22.66 -1.27
CA ARG A 487 -13.37 -22.18 -2.49
C ARG A 487 -14.79 -21.68 -2.22
N GLU A 488 -15.05 -20.43 -2.56
CA GLU A 488 -16.35 -19.78 -2.43
C GLU A 488 -16.61 -18.82 -3.58
N LEU A 489 -17.89 -18.50 -3.81
CA LEU A 489 -18.29 -17.48 -4.76
C LEU A 489 -18.26 -16.12 -4.09
N HIS A 490 -17.73 -15.13 -4.79
CA HIS A 490 -17.58 -13.77 -4.30
C HIS A 490 -18.66 -12.84 -4.86
N LYS A 491 -18.99 -11.81 -4.08
CA LYS A 491 -19.89 -10.74 -4.51
C LYS A 491 -19.17 -9.77 -5.44
N SER A 492 -19.91 -8.99 -6.22
CA SER A 492 -19.34 -7.96 -7.10
C SER A 492 -18.55 -6.87 -6.36
N SER A 493 -18.87 -6.64 -5.08
CA SER A 493 -18.09 -5.77 -4.18
C SER A 493 -16.68 -6.29 -3.91
N ASP A 494 -16.49 -7.61 -3.95
CA ASP A 494 -15.24 -8.31 -3.65
C ASP A 494 -14.53 -8.79 -4.93
N TRP A 495 -14.77 -8.14 -6.06
CA TRP A 495 -14.29 -8.56 -7.38
C TRP A 495 -12.76 -8.75 -7.48
N GLU A 496 -11.98 -8.04 -6.67
CA GLU A 496 -10.52 -8.23 -6.60
C GLU A 496 -10.14 -9.63 -6.10
N LYS A 497 -11.04 -10.31 -5.38
CA LYS A 497 -10.88 -11.68 -4.89
C LYS A 497 -11.37 -12.74 -5.87
N TYR A 498 -11.96 -12.36 -7.01
CA TYR A 498 -12.49 -13.32 -7.97
C TYR A 498 -11.49 -14.43 -8.30
N SER A 499 -11.94 -15.66 -8.13
CA SER A 499 -11.23 -16.90 -8.38
C SER A 499 -11.72 -17.54 -9.67
N LEU A 500 -11.02 -18.57 -10.16
CA LEU A 500 -11.44 -19.32 -11.34
C LEU A 500 -12.89 -19.84 -11.23
N LEU A 501 -13.36 -20.14 -10.01
CA LEU A 501 -14.75 -20.53 -9.77
C LEU A 501 -15.72 -19.38 -10.09
N ASP A 502 -15.39 -18.14 -9.70
CA ASP A 502 -16.17 -16.95 -10.05
C ASP A 502 -16.19 -16.72 -11.57
N PHE A 503 -15.03 -16.87 -12.23
CA PHE A 503 -14.94 -16.73 -13.69
C PHE A 503 -15.88 -17.68 -14.41
N LEU A 504 -15.83 -18.97 -14.07
CA LEU A 504 -16.68 -19.98 -14.71
C LEU A 504 -18.17 -19.71 -14.44
N THR A 505 -18.51 -19.30 -13.23
CA THR A 505 -19.89 -19.05 -12.82
C THR A 505 -20.46 -17.79 -13.47
N ILE A 506 -19.73 -16.66 -13.40
CA ILE A 506 -20.17 -15.36 -13.95
C ILE A 506 -20.26 -15.41 -15.48
N LEU A 507 -19.36 -16.15 -16.15
CA LEU A 507 -19.37 -16.34 -17.60
C LEU A 507 -20.37 -17.41 -18.07
N ASN A 508 -21.15 -18.01 -17.15
CA ASN A 508 -22.07 -19.11 -17.44
C ASN A 508 -21.43 -20.27 -18.20
N VAL A 509 -20.20 -20.63 -17.85
CA VAL A 509 -19.51 -21.80 -18.42
C VAL A 509 -20.09 -23.06 -17.79
N ASP A 510 -20.55 -24.00 -18.61
CA ASP A 510 -20.98 -25.33 -18.12
C ASP A 510 -19.74 -26.21 -17.88
N PHE A 511 -19.38 -26.41 -16.60
CA PHE A 511 -18.21 -27.18 -16.19
C PHE A 511 -18.56 -28.21 -15.11
N LYS A 512 -17.77 -29.29 -15.05
CA LYS A 512 -17.83 -30.26 -13.96
C LYS A 512 -16.91 -29.84 -12.83
N GLU A 513 -17.40 -29.86 -11.59
CA GLU A 513 -16.60 -29.52 -10.40
C GLU A 513 -15.34 -30.40 -10.28
N SER A 514 -15.42 -31.69 -10.66
CA SER A 514 -14.27 -32.59 -10.69
C SER A 514 -13.14 -32.13 -11.61
N ASP A 515 -13.48 -31.49 -12.72
CA ASP A 515 -12.51 -31.04 -13.73
C ASP A 515 -11.79 -29.79 -13.23
N LEU A 516 -12.54 -28.87 -12.61
CA LEU A 516 -11.97 -27.73 -11.88
C LEU A 516 -10.99 -28.20 -10.79
N GLU A 517 -11.38 -29.16 -9.95
CA GLU A 517 -10.50 -29.73 -8.91
C GLU A 517 -9.20 -30.32 -9.49
N ILE A 518 -9.28 -31.00 -10.64
CA ILE A 518 -8.11 -31.54 -11.34
C ILE A 518 -7.20 -30.41 -11.84
N TYR A 519 -7.74 -29.36 -12.46
CA TYR A 519 -6.96 -28.21 -12.91
C TYR A 519 -6.25 -27.50 -11.75
N LEU A 520 -6.93 -27.27 -10.63
CA LEU A 520 -6.32 -26.67 -9.44
C LEU A 520 -5.14 -27.49 -8.91
N ASN A 521 -5.25 -28.82 -8.92
CA ASN A 521 -4.16 -29.71 -8.53
C ASN A 521 -2.99 -29.65 -9.53
N ILE A 522 -3.27 -29.63 -10.84
CA ILE A 522 -2.24 -29.46 -11.89
C ILE A 522 -1.49 -28.15 -11.70
N ILE A 523 -2.19 -27.06 -11.39
CA ILE A 523 -1.61 -25.73 -11.16
C ILE A 523 -0.75 -25.71 -9.89
N ASN A 524 -1.23 -26.28 -8.78
CA ASN A 524 -0.42 -26.45 -7.58
C ASN A 524 0.86 -27.22 -7.90
N LYS A 525 0.75 -28.35 -8.59
CA LYS A 525 1.90 -29.16 -9.03
C LYS A 525 2.87 -28.38 -9.93
N ALA A 526 2.36 -27.59 -10.87
CA ALA A 526 3.18 -26.72 -11.71
C ALA A 526 3.92 -25.68 -10.85
N ASN A 527 3.23 -24.97 -9.96
CA ASN A 527 3.84 -23.99 -9.06
C ASN A 527 4.92 -24.61 -8.16
N ARG A 528 4.74 -25.84 -7.68
CA ARG A 528 5.77 -26.57 -6.93
C ARG A 528 7.03 -26.76 -7.78
N PHE A 529 6.87 -27.28 -8.99
CA PHE A 529 7.99 -27.53 -9.90
C PHE A 529 8.70 -26.23 -10.31
N LEU A 530 7.94 -25.19 -10.66
CA LEU A 530 8.46 -23.89 -11.08
C LEU A 530 9.27 -23.19 -9.99
N LYS A 531 8.92 -23.36 -8.72
CA LYS A 531 9.70 -22.87 -7.58
C LYS A 531 11.13 -23.42 -7.56
N HIS A 532 11.31 -24.69 -7.95
CA HIS A 532 12.63 -25.33 -7.98
C HIS A 532 13.38 -25.06 -9.29
N LEU A 533 12.70 -24.63 -10.35
CA LEU A 533 13.29 -24.36 -11.65
C LEU A 533 13.99 -22.98 -11.76
N LYS A 534 14.19 -22.28 -10.64
CA LYS A 534 14.91 -21.00 -10.58
C LYS A 534 16.29 -21.16 -9.93
N CYS A 535 17.26 -20.43 -10.44
CA CYS A 535 18.55 -20.20 -9.80
C CYS A 535 18.32 -19.36 -8.54
N ARG A 536 18.87 -19.78 -7.39
CA ARG A 536 18.65 -19.10 -6.10
C ARG A 536 19.45 -17.80 -5.97
N GLU A 537 20.49 -17.65 -6.77
CA GLU A 537 21.37 -16.47 -6.73
C GLU A 537 20.81 -15.33 -7.59
N CYS A 538 20.60 -15.60 -8.88
CA CYS A 538 20.17 -14.57 -9.83
C CYS A 538 18.66 -14.57 -10.08
N ASN A 539 17.89 -15.47 -9.44
CA ASN A 539 16.45 -15.68 -9.68
C ASN A 539 16.06 -16.07 -11.11
N HIS A 540 17.03 -16.36 -11.97
CA HIS A 540 16.75 -16.73 -13.35
C HIS A 540 16.40 -18.23 -13.51
N ILE A 541 15.62 -18.61 -14.53
CA ILE A 541 15.26 -19.99 -14.84
C ILE A 541 16.50 -20.86 -15.10
N LEU A 542 16.45 -22.11 -14.65
CA LEU A 542 17.48 -23.10 -14.91
C LEU A 542 17.23 -23.78 -16.26
N TYR A 543 18.29 -23.95 -17.03
CA TYR A 543 18.23 -24.62 -18.34
C TYR A 543 18.63 -26.08 -18.23
N PRO A 544 18.01 -26.97 -19.03
CA PRO A 544 18.50 -28.33 -19.22
C PRO A 544 19.98 -28.37 -19.58
N LYS A 545 20.75 -29.18 -18.85
CA LYS A 545 22.18 -29.45 -19.15
C LYS A 545 22.35 -30.63 -20.12
N GLY A 546 21.30 -31.43 -20.33
CA GLY A 546 21.26 -32.53 -21.29
C GLY A 546 20.18 -33.56 -20.97
N LYS A 547 20.02 -34.58 -21.83
CA LYS A 547 19.19 -35.75 -21.53
C LYS A 547 19.92 -36.57 -20.47
N SER A 548 19.34 -36.73 -19.27
CA SER A 548 19.86 -37.74 -18.35
C SER A 548 19.61 -39.11 -18.98
N GLN A 549 20.61 -39.99 -19.01
CA GLN A 549 20.51 -41.32 -19.62
C GLN A 549 19.50 -42.27 -18.91
N TYR A 550 18.82 -41.81 -17.85
CA TYR A 550 18.07 -42.64 -16.89
C TYR A 550 16.71 -42.06 -16.47
N ALA A 551 15.96 -41.41 -17.36
CA ALA A 551 14.71 -40.80 -16.94
C ALA A 551 13.50 -41.18 -17.80
N PHE A 552 12.45 -41.62 -17.10
CA PHE A 552 11.09 -41.75 -17.63
C PHE A 552 10.54 -40.38 -18.11
N TYR A 553 11.09 -39.27 -17.61
CA TYR A 553 10.88 -37.88 -18.06
C TYR A 553 12.23 -37.29 -18.50
N GLY A 554 12.42 -36.99 -19.78
CA GLY A 554 13.74 -36.91 -20.45
C GLY A 554 14.79 -35.89 -19.96
N VAL A 555 14.56 -35.08 -18.92
CA VAL A 555 15.52 -34.08 -18.39
C VAL A 555 15.34 -33.92 -16.87
N ASN A 556 16.33 -34.33 -16.07
CA ASN A 556 16.38 -34.10 -14.62
C ASN A 556 17.54 -33.18 -14.19
N ASN A 557 18.47 -32.86 -15.10
CA ASN A 557 19.67 -32.08 -14.79
C ASN A 557 19.56 -30.69 -15.42
N PHE A 558 19.72 -29.68 -14.57
CA PHE A 558 19.58 -28.28 -14.92
C PHE A 558 20.83 -27.49 -14.50
N SER A 559 21.01 -26.31 -15.08
CA SER A 559 22.09 -25.38 -14.74
C SER A 559 21.72 -23.94 -15.07
N CYS A 560 22.25 -22.99 -14.30
CA CYS A 560 22.14 -21.57 -14.63
C CYS A 560 23.05 -21.25 -15.84
N ARG A 561 22.53 -20.47 -16.80
CA ARG A 561 23.28 -19.98 -17.97
C ARG A 561 23.63 -18.49 -17.91
N THR A 562 23.06 -17.74 -16.97
CA THR A 562 23.29 -16.31 -16.81
C THR A 562 24.78 -16.03 -16.60
N GLU A 563 25.36 -15.18 -17.44
CA GLU A 563 26.81 -14.99 -17.49
C GLU A 563 27.38 -14.33 -16.24
N THR A 564 26.60 -13.43 -15.64
CA THR A 564 26.94 -12.68 -14.43
C THR A 564 26.66 -13.44 -13.13
N CYS A 565 26.17 -14.68 -13.20
CA CYS A 565 25.78 -15.45 -12.02
C CYS A 565 26.95 -16.31 -11.48
N SER A 566 27.17 -16.25 -10.16
CA SER A 566 28.16 -17.08 -9.44
C SER A 566 27.87 -18.58 -9.53
N GLU A 567 26.63 -18.97 -9.81
CA GLU A 567 26.18 -20.35 -9.96
C GLU A 567 26.15 -20.85 -11.43
N LYS A 568 26.73 -20.10 -12.38
CA LYS A 568 26.76 -20.46 -13.82
C LYS A 568 27.35 -21.87 -14.01
N GLY A 569 26.64 -22.72 -14.76
CA GLY A 569 27.09 -24.06 -15.14
C GLY A 569 27.07 -25.14 -14.04
N LYS A 570 26.79 -24.77 -12.79
CA LYS A 570 26.63 -25.74 -11.69
C LYS A 570 25.41 -26.62 -11.95
N GLU A 571 25.58 -27.92 -11.72
CA GLU A 571 24.56 -28.92 -12.02
C GLU A 571 23.58 -29.08 -10.86
N ILE A 572 22.31 -29.02 -11.19
CA ILE A 572 21.19 -29.12 -10.25
C ILE A 572 20.31 -30.28 -10.71
N TYR A 573 20.20 -31.31 -9.88
CA TYR A 573 19.32 -32.43 -10.12
C TYR A 573 17.96 -32.15 -9.48
N LEU A 574 16.91 -32.15 -10.32
CA LEU A 574 15.52 -32.01 -9.91
C LEU A 574 14.76 -33.28 -10.29
N SER A 575 14.00 -33.85 -9.36
CA SER A 575 13.16 -35.03 -9.59
C SER A 575 12.02 -35.09 -8.59
N HIS A 576 11.19 -36.12 -8.66
CA HIS A 576 10.16 -36.40 -7.65
C HIS A 576 10.64 -37.45 -6.64
N CYS A 577 10.08 -37.41 -5.44
CA CYS A 577 10.31 -38.43 -4.44
C CYS A 577 9.94 -39.83 -4.96
N LEU A 578 10.78 -40.83 -4.66
CA LEU A 578 10.52 -42.22 -5.03
C LEU A 578 9.29 -42.81 -4.30
N ASN A 579 8.96 -42.27 -3.13
CA ASN A 579 7.80 -42.69 -2.35
C ASN A 579 6.51 -42.10 -2.94
N GLY A 580 5.65 -42.93 -3.53
CA GLY A 580 4.36 -42.49 -4.08
C GLY A 580 3.38 -41.88 -3.07
N TYR A 581 3.65 -42.00 -1.76
CA TYR A 581 2.89 -41.33 -0.69
C TYR A 581 3.51 -39.99 -0.25
N CYS A 582 4.55 -39.53 -0.94
CA CYS A 582 5.24 -38.28 -0.66
C CYS A 582 5.25 -37.42 -1.93
N GLU A 583 4.61 -36.25 -1.86
CA GLU A 583 4.50 -35.34 -3.00
C GLU A 583 5.70 -34.39 -3.14
N MET A 584 6.72 -34.53 -2.30
CA MET A 584 7.88 -33.66 -2.30
C MET A 584 8.82 -33.90 -3.48
N GLU A 585 9.36 -32.80 -4.01
CA GLU A 585 10.41 -32.80 -5.00
C GLU A 585 11.77 -33.11 -4.35
N ILE A 586 12.65 -33.73 -5.14
CA ILE A 586 14.08 -33.84 -4.86
C ILE A 586 14.76 -32.68 -5.56
N ASP A 587 15.45 -31.87 -4.80
CA ASP A 587 16.31 -30.78 -5.27
C ASP A 587 17.70 -31.01 -4.68
N SER A 588 18.70 -31.24 -5.53
CA SER A 588 20.07 -31.55 -5.08
C SER A 588 20.73 -30.43 -4.29
N ARG A 589 20.18 -29.21 -4.31
CA ARG A 589 20.66 -28.10 -3.48
C ARG A 589 20.24 -28.24 -2.01
N ASP A 590 19.15 -28.97 -1.76
CA ASP A 590 18.62 -29.20 -0.41
C ASP A 590 18.81 -30.63 0.08
N CYS A 591 18.91 -31.58 -0.84
CA CYS A 591 18.95 -33.01 -0.54
C CYS A 591 20.38 -33.52 -0.60
N VAL A 592 20.71 -34.43 0.30
CA VAL A 592 22.00 -35.14 0.32
C VAL A 592 21.85 -36.55 -0.25
N LYS A 593 22.95 -37.14 -0.74
CA LYS A 593 22.94 -38.54 -1.20
C LYS A 593 23.02 -39.51 -0.02
N CYS A 594 22.31 -40.62 -0.12
CA CYS A 594 22.41 -41.71 0.84
C CYS A 594 23.76 -42.42 0.75
N LYS A 595 24.20 -43.05 1.85
CA LYS A 595 25.47 -43.79 1.89
C LYS A 595 25.25 -45.31 1.84
N PRO A 596 25.34 -45.95 0.67
CA PRO A 596 25.38 -47.40 0.58
C PRO A 596 26.68 -47.94 1.19
N LYS A 597 26.61 -49.04 1.96
CA LYS A 597 27.80 -49.68 2.54
C LYS A 597 28.70 -50.21 1.42
N GLU A 598 30.01 -50.03 1.55
CA GLU A 598 31.03 -50.55 0.63
C GLU A 598 31.06 -49.91 -0.77
N PHE A 599 30.24 -48.88 -1.02
CA PHE A 599 30.23 -48.14 -2.27
C PHE A 599 30.47 -46.65 -2.03
N ASP A 600 31.06 -45.98 -3.02
CA ASP A 600 31.21 -44.53 -2.99
C ASP A 600 29.83 -43.84 -3.03
N SER A 601 29.62 -42.92 -2.09
CA SER A 601 28.31 -42.29 -1.90
C SER A 601 28.01 -41.26 -2.99
N GLU A 602 29.04 -40.62 -3.56
CA GLU A 602 28.83 -39.63 -4.60
C GLU A 602 28.42 -40.26 -5.94
N SER A 603 29.01 -41.41 -6.29
CA SER A 603 28.69 -42.12 -7.52
C SER A 603 27.46 -43.04 -7.40
N CYS A 604 27.28 -43.71 -6.26
CA CYS A 604 26.24 -44.73 -6.09
C CYS A 604 25.06 -44.30 -5.22
N GLY A 605 25.18 -43.24 -4.43
CA GLY A 605 24.12 -42.75 -3.55
C GLY A 605 22.96 -42.09 -4.31
N TRP A 606 21.74 -42.32 -3.83
CA TRP A 606 20.53 -41.64 -4.31
C TRP A 606 20.17 -40.50 -3.35
N TYR A 607 19.61 -39.41 -3.86
CA TYR A 607 19.18 -38.30 -3.02
C TYR A 607 18.10 -38.72 -2.00
N VAL A 608 18.31 -38.35 -0.74
CA VAL A 608 17.40 -38.59 0.38
C VAL A 608 16.33 -37.50 0.37
N CYS A 609 15.06 -37.91 0.33
CA CYS A 609 13.96 -36.96 0.46
C CYS A 609 13.97 -36.26 1.82
N ASN A 610 13.96 -34.93 1.82
CA ASN A 610 13.98 -34.12 3.03
C ASN A 610 12.74 -34.27 3.94
N TYR A 611 11.65 -34.83 3.39
CA TYR A 611 10.41 -35.03 4.13
C TYR A 611 10.23 -36.47 4.60
N CYS A 612 10.19 -37.45 3.69
CA CYS A 612 9.91 -38.85 4.06
C CYS A 612 11.16 -39.74 4.18
N HIS A 613 12.36 -39.18 4.00
CA HIS A 613 13.64 -39.89 4.11
C HIS A 613 13.80 -41.10 3.18
N SER A 614 12.97 -41.21 2.12
CA SER A 614 13.16 -42.23 1.08
C SER A 614 14.34 -41.87 0.19
N CYS A 615 15.16 -42.86 -0.20
CA CYS A 615 16.27 -42.69 -1.14
C CYS A 615 16.23 -43.74 -2.26
N CYS A 616 16.56 -45.00 -1.97
CA CYS A 616 16.64 -46.08 -2.95
C CYS A 616 15.85 -47.34 -2.53
N SER A 617 15.44 -48.12 -3.52
CA SER A 617 14.80 -49.44 -3.35
C SER A 617 15.41 -50.42 -4.35
N GLY A 618 15.47 -51.70 -3.98
CA GLY A 618 16.05 -52.78 -4.79
C GLY A 618 15.40 -52.86 -6.16
N GLN A 619 14.06 -52.79 -6.23
CA GLN A 619 13.33 -52.79 -7.50
C GLN A 619 13.80 -51.69 -8.47
N GLN A 620 14.11 -50.49 -7.96
CA GLN A 620 14.58 -49.39 -8.81
C GLN A 620 16.05 -49.50 -9.17
N LEU A 621 16.87 -50.05 -8.27
CA LEU A 621 18.28 -50.32 -8.54
C LEU A 621 18.44 -51.42 -9.60
N GLU A 622 17.61 -52.47 -9.55
CA GLU A 622 17.56 -53.51 -10.59
C GLU A 622 17.15 -52.96 -11.94
N ARG A 623 16.11 -52.10 -11.99
CA ARG A 623 15.75 -51.38 -13.22
C ARG A 623 16.90 -50.55 -13.74
N ARG A 624 17.63 -49.85 -12.86
CA ARG A 624 18.80 -49.07 -13.23
C ARG A 624 19.90 -49.97 -13.79
N LYS A 625 20.23 -51.08 -13.13
CA LYS A 625 21.19 -52.08 -13.63
C LYS A 625 20.81 -52.59 -15.01
N TRP A 626 19.54 -52.93 -15.21
CA TRP A 626 19.06 -53.42 -16.50
C TRP A 626 19.30 -52.39 -17.62
N ILE A 627 19.07 -51.10 -17.38
CA ILE A 627 19.36 -50.02 -18.34
C ILE A 627 20.86 -49.92 -18.65
N TYR A 628 21.71 -49.94 -17.63
CA TYR A 628 23.18 -49.90 -17.81
C TYR A 628 23.65 -51.06 -18.71
N ASP A 629 23.28 -52.28 -18.33
CA ASP A 629 23.78 -53.48 -18.97
C ASP A 629 23.20 -53.68 -20.39
N ASN A 630 21.91 -53.35 -20.60
CA ASN A 630 21.19 -53.71 -21.84
C ASN A 630 20.97 -52.54 -22.82
N ILE A 631 20.87 -51.30 -22.35
CA ILE A 631 20.64 -50.12 -23.20
C ILE A 631 21.95 -49.37 -23.45
N LEU A 632 22.74 -49.18 -22.40
CA LEU A 632 23.94 -48.35 -22.46
C LEU A 632 25.21 -49.17 -22.68
N HIS A 633 25.10 -50.50 -22.67
CA HIS A 633 26.20 -51.44 -22.86
C HIS A 633 27.38 -51.14 -21.92
N THR A 634 27.08 -50.73 -20.69
CA THR A 634 28.06 -50.44 -19.64
C THR A 634 27.71 -51.19 -18.37
N GLU A 635 28.71 -51.69 -17.65
CA GLU A 635 28.47 -52.45 -16.42
C GLU A 635 27.97 -51.54 -15.29
N TYR A 636 26.86 -51.92 -14.65
CA TYR A 636 26.42 -51.28 -13.41
C TYR A 636 27.28 -51.68 -12.21
N LYS A 637 28.00 -50.72 -11.62
CA LYS A 637 28.99 -50.94 -10.54
C LYS A 637 28.52 -50.57 -9.12
N CYS A 638 27.22 -50.36 -8.91
CA CYS A 638 26.69 -49.90 -7.64
C CYS A 638 25.85 -50.98 -6.93
N HIS A 639 25.46 -50.71 -5.68
CA HIS A 639 24.61 -51.58 -4.87
C HIS A 639 23.27 -51.93 -5.54
N LEU A 640 22.82 -53.17 -5.36
CA LEU A 640 21.53 -53.67 -5.87
C LEU A 640 20.45 -53.78 -4.80
N LYS A 641 20.84 -53.83 -3.52
CA LYS A 641 19.90 -53.87 -2.40
C LYS A 641 19.72 -52.47 -1.84
N GLY A 642 18.53 -51.90 -2.00
CA GLY A 642 18.22 -50.55 -1.56
C GLY A 642 18.11 -50.44 -0.03
N HIS A 643 18.24 -49.20 0.47
CA HIS A 643 18.08 -48.92 1.90
C HIS A 643 16.68 -49.31 2.42
N ARG A 644 15.65 -49.24 1.56
CA ARG A 644 14.30 -49.72 1.87
C ARG A 644 14.31 -51.20 2.30
N GLU A 645 14.89 -52.08 1.50
CA GLU A 645 14.93 -53.53 1.78
C GLU A 645 15.92 -53.89 2.90
N LEU A 646 16.88 -53.02 3.18
CA LEU A 646 17.79 -53.15 4.32
C LEU A 646 17.14 -52.67 5.64
N GLY A 647 15.97 -52.03 5.59
CA GLY A 647 15.35 -51.41 6.76
C GLY A 647 16.15 -50.23 7.33
N ILE A 648 16.92 -49.55 6.47
CA ILE A 648 17.78 -48.42 6.83
C ILE A 648 17.06 -47.12 6.44
N ILE A 649 16.98 -46.20 7.39
CA ILE A 649 16.47 -44.84 7.15
C ILE A 649 17.68 -43.91 7.08
N SER A 650 17.88 -43.24 5.93
CA SER A 650 18.99 -42.30 5.75
C SER A 650 18.65 -40.90 6.31
N CYS A 651 19.67 -40.25 6.88
CA CYS A 651 19.60 -38.88 7.35
C CYS A 651 19.50 -37.93 6.16
N ASN A 652 18.53 -37.02 6.19
CA ASN A 652 18.33 -36.01 5.16
C ASN A 652 19.35 -34.84 5.22
N LYS A 653 20.25 -34.82 6.22
CA LYS A 653 21.29 -33.80 6.37
C LYS A 653 22.70 -34.28 6.00
N CYS A 654 23.01 -35.56 6.18
CA CYS A 654 24.35 -36.10 5.87
C CYS A 654 24.35 -37.45 5.14
N GLY A 655 23.20 -38.07 4.91
CA GLY A 655 23.08 -39.35 4.19
C GLY A 655 23.32 -40.61 5.01
N ASP A 656 23.87 -40.48 6.23
CA ASP A 656 24.16 -41.62 7.12
C ASP A 656 22.89 -42.28 7.69
N SER A 657 23.01 -43.52 8.13
CA SER A 657 21.90 -44.23 8.78
C SER A 657 21.43 -43.50 10.05
N MET A 658 20.12 -43.42 10.21
CA MET A 658 19.47 -42.99 11.45
C MET A 658 19.17 -44.21 12.30
N GLU A 659 19.34 -44.07 13.62
CA GLU A 659 19.12 -45.13 14.58
C GLU A 659 18.10 -44.71 15.62
N SER A 660 17.39 -45.66 16.20
CA SER A 660 16.56 -45.40 17.38
C SER A 660 17.46 -45.09 18.57
N ASN A 661 17.11 -44.09 19.38
CA ASN A 661 17.91 -43.75 20.56
C ASN A 661 17.97 -44.94 21.53
N GLU A 662 19.16 -45.23 22.07
CA GLU A 662 19.31 -46.14 23.20
C GLU A 662 18.65 -45.54 24.44
N ILE A 663 18.00 -46.38 25.23
CA ILE A 663 17.23 -45.92 26.40
C ILE A 663 18.19 -45.49 27.49
N ASN A 664 18.20 -44.20 27.81
CA ASN A 664 18.76 -43.72 29.07
C ASN A 664 17.61 -43.28 29.99
N ILE A 665 16.86 -44.26 30.52
CA ILE A 665 15.76 -44.03 31.47
C ILE A 665 16.27 -43.26 32.69
N GLU A 666 17.46 -43.61 33.18
CA GLU A 666 18.06 -42.96 34.34
C GLU A 666 18.26 -41.46 34.11
N GLU A 667 18.79 -41.06 32.95
CA GLU A 667 18.96 -39.65 32.58
C GLU A 667 17.62 -38.95 32.35
N TYR A 668 16.64 -39.63 31.74
CA TYR A 668 15.29 -39.10 31.56
C TYR A 668 14.62 -38.81 32.91
N GLU A 669 14.61 -39.78 33.82
CA GLU A 669 14.03 -39.65 35.16
C GLU A 669 14.78 -38.60 35.98
N ARG A 670 16.11 -38.53 35.87
CA ARG A 670 16.93 -37.50 36.52
C ARG A 670 16.52 -36.10 36.07
N ILE A 671 16.33 -35.90 34.75
CA ILE A 671 15.92 -34.60 34.20
C ILE A 671 14.47 -34.28 34.57
N LEU A 672 13.56 -35.25 34.52
CA LEU A 672 12.16 -35.07 34.91
C LEU A 672 12.05 -34.68 36.39
N ASN A 673 12.75 -35.39 37.28
CA ASN A 673 12.83 -35.08 38.70
C ASN A 673 13.40 -33.67 38.95
N TRP A 674 14.44 -33.28 38.19
CA TRP A 674 14.96 -31.92 38.27
C TRP A 674 13.90 -30.88 37.91
N PHE A 675 13.13 -31.09 36.83
CA PHE A 675 12.04 -30.20 36.47
C PHE A 675 10.95 -30.13 37.54
N MET A 676 10.54 -31.28 38.08
CA MET A 676 9.52 -31.35 39.13
C MET A 676 9.94 -30.59 40.40
N ILE A 677 11.19 -30.72 40.83
CA ILE A 677 11.72 -30.06 42.04
C ILE A 677 11.86 -28.53 41.82
N ASN A 678 12.25 -28.12 40.62
CA ASN A 678 12.62 -26.73 40.33
C ASN A 678 11.52 -25.95 39.58
N LYS A 679 10.35 -26.53 39.34
CA LYS A 679 9.28 -25.94 38.51
C LYS A 679 8.82 -24.55 38.96
N ASP A 680 8.84 -24.28 40.27
CA ASP A 680 8.39 -23.01 40.86
C ASP A 680 9.57 -22.09 41.26
N LYS A 681 10.81 -22.60 41.20
CA LYS A 681 12.02 -21.90 41.68
C LYS A 681 12.96 -21.48 40.55
N SER A 682 12.94 -22.20 39.42
CA SER A 682 13.83 -21.96 38.30
C SER A 682 13.33 -20.81 37.43
N LYS A 683 14.18 -19.80 37.21
CA LYS A 683 13.95 -18.74 36.23
C LYS A 683 13.80 -19.22 34.78
N HIS A 684 14.17 -20.48 34.52
CA HIS A 684 14.07 -21.11 33.20
C HIS A 684 12.76 -21.85 32.98
N VAL A 685 11.98 -22.15 34.03
CA VAL A 685 10.64 -22.74 33.90
C VAL A 685 9.63 -21.61 33.97
N HIS A 686 8.95 -21.35 32.86
CA HIS A 686 7.93 -20.30 32.77
C HIS A 686 6.59 -20.76 33.33
N LYS A 687 6.16 -21.97 32.96
CA LYS A 687 4.92 -22.61 33.42
C LYS A 687 5.09 -24.12 33.49
N SER A 688 4.31 -24.78 34.32
CA SER A 688 4.25 -26.24 34.38
C SER A 688 2.87 -26.71 34.83
N GLY A 689 2.56 -27.98 34.57
CA GLY A 689 1.34 -28.61 35.05
C GLY A 689 1.29 -30.08 34.66
N LYS A 690 0.14 -30.71 34.93
CA LYS A 690 -0.15 -32.07 34.48
C LYS A 690 -1.30 -32.08 33.49
N ASN A 691 -1.28 -33.04 32.57
CA ASN A 691 -2.40 -33.28 31.65
C ASN A 691 -3.45 -34.23 32.28
N LYS A 692 -4.52 -34.54 31.53
CA LYS A 692 -5.61 -35.45 31.99
C LYS A 692 -5.16 -36.88 32.30
N LEU A 693 -3.95 -37.27 31.88
CA LEU A 693 -3.34 -38.58 32.09
C LEU A 693 -2.25 -38.55 33.17
N ASP A 694 -2.26 -37.52 34.02
CA ASP A 694 -1.28 -37.28 35.11
C ASP A 694 0.17 -37.13 34.64
N LYS A 695 0.39 -36.78 33.37
CA LYS A 695 1.72 -36.54 32.77
C LYS A 695 2.13 -35.07 32.85
N TRP A 696 3.37 -34.81 33.21
CA TRP A 696 3.94 -33.47 33.34
C TRP A 696 4.21 -32.80 31.99
N TRP A 697 4.00 -31.48 31.98
CA TRP A 697 4.45 -30.59 30.93
C TRP A 697 5.07 -29.34 31.54
N PHE A 698 6.03 -28.75 30.82
CA PHE A 698 6.83 -27.60 31.22
C PHE A 698 6.99 -26.67 30.02
N VAL A 699 6.83 -25.36 30.23
CA VAL A 699 7.22 -24.33 29.26
C VAL A 699 8.54 -23.76 29.71
N ILE A 700 9.60 -24.00 28.94
CA ILE A 700 10.96 -23.56 29.25
C ILE A 700 11.27 -22.27 28.50
N LYS A 701 11.89 -21.32 29.19
CA LYS A 701 12.33 -20.04 28.64
C LYS A 701 13.83 -20.06 28.36
N ARG A 702 14.24 -19.56 27.19
CA ARG A 702 15.65 -19.36 26.81
C ARG A 702 16.40 -18.49 27.82
N GLY A 703 15.77 -17.40 28.27
CA GLY A 703 16.38 -16.45 29.19
C GLY A 703 17.58 -15.77 28.54
N ASN A 704 18.75 -15.88 29.16
CA ASN A 704 19.99 -15.26 28.68
C ASN A 704 20.86 -16.20 27.82
N ASP A 705 20.43 -17.45 27.60
CA ASP A 705 21.16 -18.39 26.75
C ASP A 705 21.16 -17.91 25.29
N THR A 706 22.22 -18.16 24.53
CA THR A 706 22.18 -18.00 23.07
C THR A 706 21.20 -19.02 22.46
N TYR A 707 20.71 -18.75 21.25
CA TYR A 707 19.82 -19.70 20.55
C TYR A 707 20.48 -21.07 20.39
N GLU A 708 21.76 -21.12 20.05
CA GLU A 708 22.55 -22.35 19.91
C GLU A 708 22.61 -23.15 21.22
N SER A 709 22.98 -22.49 22.33
CA SER A 709 23.05 -23.15 23.64
C SER A 709 21.69 -23.65 24.12
N PHE A 710 20.63 -22.88 23.86
CA PHE A 710 19.27 -23.29 24.18
C PHE A 710 18.82 -24.49 23.32
N ARG A 711 19.14 -24.46 22.02
CA ARG A 711 18.89 -25.56 21.08
C ARG A 711 19.59 -26.84 21.52
N GLU A 712 20.82 -26.77 21.98
CA GLU A 712 21.57 -27.92 22.52
C GLU A 712 20.87 -28.54 23.73
N LYS A 713 20.36 -27.71 24.65
CA LYS A 713 19.58 -28.18 25.82
C LYS A 713 18.29 -28.86 25.38
N LEU A 714 17.53 -28.26 24.46
CA LEU A 714 16.32 -28.85 23.90
C LEU A 714 16.61 -30.17 23.18
N ASN A 715 17.71 -30.23 22.42
CA ASN A 715 18.15 -31.42 21.71
C ASN A 715 18.50 -32.54 22.70
N LYS A 716 19.15 -32.21 23.83
CA LYS A 716 19.39 -33.17 24.91
C LYS A 716 18.08 -33.71 25.47
N TYR A 717 17.11 -32.86 25.78
CA TYR A 717 15.81 -33.28 26.31
C TYR A 717 15.03 -34.15 25.32
N HIS A 718 15.03 -33.78 24.05
CA HIS A 718 14.37 -34.54 22.98
C HIS A 718 15.02 -35.92 22.81
N LYS A 719 16.36 -36.01 22.81
CA LYS A 719 17.10 -37.27 22.72
C LYS A 719 16.81 -38.26 23.85
N VAL A 720 16.62 -37.77 25.07
CA VAL A 720 16.31 -38.63 26.23
C VAL A 720 14.83 -39.03 26.31
N GLY A 721 13.96 -38.51 25.43
CA GLY A 721 12.58 -38.98 25.28
C GLY A 721 11.49 -37.99 25.70
N PHE A 722 11.80 -36.70 25.89
CA PHE A 722 10.77 -35.68 26.06
C PHE A 722 10.12 -35.27 24.74
N GLN A 723 8.81 -35.05 24.77
CA GLN A 723 8.05 -34.51 23.64
C GLN A 723 8.24 -33.00 23.52
N ILE A 724 8.61 -32.53 22.33
CA ILE A 724 8.78 -31.12 22.01
C ILE A 724 8.06 -30.81 20.68
N PRO A 725 6.77 -30.42 20.69
CA PRO A 725 5.94 -30.35 19.48
C PRO A 725 6.46 -29.39 18.40
N ASP A 726 6.98 -28.24 18.80
CA ASP A 726 7.57 -27.24 17.89
C ASP A 726 9.10 -27.29 17.91
N PHE A 727 9.71 -28.48 18.00
CA PHE A 727 11.16 -28.60 18.14
C PHE A 727 11.89 -27.86 17.02
N GLU A 728 11.44 -27.92 15.77
CA GLU A 728 12.12 -27.27 14.63
C GLU A 728 11.95 -25.75 14.56
N GLN A 729 11.22 -25.11 15.48
CA GLN A 729 10.99 -23.66 15.46
C GLN A 729 11.89 -22.95 16.48
N ASP A 730 12.57 -21.89 16.05
CA ASP A 730 13.37 -21.05 16.94
C ASP A 730 12.45 -20.15 17.78
N LYS A 731 12.13 -20.61 19.00
CA LYS A 731 11.28 -19.89 19.96
C LYS A 731 12.02 -19.62 21.27
N ASP A 732 11.75 -18.46 21.86
CA ASP A 732 12.21 -18.13 23.21
C ASP A 732 11.50 -18.93 24.32
N LEU A 733 10.33 -19.50 24.00
CA LEU A 733 9.52 -20.34 24.89
C LEU A 733 9.23 -21.67 24.20
N GLN A 734 9.64 -22.77 24.83
CA GLN A 734 9.46 -24.12 24.30
C GLN A 734 8.64 -24.99 25.24
N LEU A 735 7.60 -25.64 24.73
CA LEU A 735 6.86 -26.67 25.46
C LEU A 735 7.64 -27.98 25.43
N ILE A 736 7.83 -28.57 26.61
CA ILE A 736 8.43 -29.89 26.82
C ILE A 736 7.45 -30.71 27.67
N SER A 737 7.12 -31.93 27.26
CA SER A 737 6.22 -32.80 28.02
C SER A 737 6.70 -34.23 28.11
N GLU A 738 6.23 -34.93 29.14
CA GLU A 738 6.29 -36.39 29.15
C GLU A 738 5.47 -36.96 27.98
N PRO A 739 5.94 -38.03 27.32
CA PRO A 739 5.12 -38.74 26.36
C PRO A 739 3.99 -39.51 27.07
N ILE A 740 2.85 -39.62 26.37
CA ILE A 740 1.72 -40.43 26.82
C ILE A 740 2.12 -41.91 26.94
N ASP A 741 2.85 -42.41 25.94
CA ASP A 741 3.44 -43.75 25.92
C ASP A 741 4.93 -43.62 25.58
N PHE A 742 5.78 -43.77 26.60
CA PHE A 742 7.23 -43.63 26.48
C PHE A 742 7.84 -44.68 25.53
N LYS A 743 7.35 -45.92 25.55
CA LYS A 743 7.88 -47.00 24.71
C LYS A 743 7.54 -46.76 23.23
N LYS A 744 6.30 -46.38 22.95
CA LYS A 744 5.86 -46.05 21.59
C LYS A 744 6.54 -44.80 21.05
N HIS A 745 6.60 -43.74 21.85
CA HIS A 745 7.23 -42.48 21.46
C HIS A 745 8.73 -42.66 21.13
N LYS A 746 9.44 -43.49 21.91
CA LYS A 746 10.85 -43.84 21.64
C LYS A 746 11.03 -44.53 20.28
N GLY A 747 10.13 -45.45 19.90
CA GLY A 747 10.18 -46.12 18.60
C GLY A 747 9.96 -45.18 17.41
N GLU A 748 9.43 -43.99 17.66
CA GLU A 748 9.11 -42.96 16.66
C GLU A 748 10.17 -41.86 16.55
N ILE A 749 11.16 -41.83 17.44
CA ILE A 749 12.30 -40.88 17.38
C ILE A 749 13.54 -41.60 16.85
N LEU A 750 14.09 -41.08 15.75
CA LEU A 750 15.34 -41.56 15.16
C LEU A 750 16.37 -40.44 15.15
N THR A 751 17.62 -40.74 15.49
CA THR A 751 18.71 -39.78 15.52
C THR A 751 19.84 -40.23 14.61
N CYS A 752 20.42 -39.29 13.86
CA CYS A 752 21.65 -39.51 13.13
C CYS A 752 22.86 -39.34 14.08
N ARG A 753 23.69 -40.38 14.21
CA ARG A 753 24.89 -40.33 15.06
C ARG A 753 25.97 -39.37 14.54
N THR A 754 26.03 -39.16 13.21
CA THR A 754 27.05 -38.31 12.59
C THR A 754 26.80 -36.83 12.83
N CYS A 755 25.59 -36.35 12.52
CA CYS A 755 25.29 -34.91 12.55
C CYS A 755 24.27 -34.53 13.62
N GLY A 756 23.78 -35.48 14.42
CA GLY A 756 22.84 -35.24 15.51
C GLY A 756 21.41 -34.87 15.08
N ASN A 757 21.09 -34.93 13.78
CA ASN A 757 19.78 -34.61 13.23
C ASN A 757 18.72 -35.62 13.71
N ILE A 758 17.53 -35.13 14.04
CA ILE A 758 16.45 -35.93 14.63
C ILE A 758 15.26 -36.01 13.67
N LEU A 759 14.70 -37.21 13.54
CA LEU A 759 13.44 -37.49 12.86
C LEU A 759 12.43 -37.95 13.93
N ASP A 760 11.51 -37.06 14.27
CA ASP A 760 10.39 -37.34 15.18
C ASP A 760 9.12 -37.64 14.37
N LEU A 761 8.62 -38.87 14.48
CA LEU A 761 7.40 -39.34 13.80
C LEU A 761 6.15 -39.26 14.69
N SER A 762 6.26 -38.71 15.91
CA SER A 762 5.14 -38.64 16.85
C SER A 762 4.30 -37.36 16.71
N ASN A 763 4.87 -36.28 16.16
CA ASN A 763 4.22 -34.97 16.09
C ASN A 763 3.55 -34.68 14.73
N ASP A 764 4.05 -35.24 13.63
CA ASP A 764 3.53 -35.03 12.27
C ASP A 764 3.03 -36.35 11.69
N LEU A 765 1.71 -36.60 11.80
CA LEU A 765 1.07 -37.83 11.33
C LEU A 765 1.21 -38.05 9.82
N GLU A 766 1.26 -36.96 9.03
CA GLU A 766 1.43 -37.03 7.58
C GLU A 766 2.82 -37.55 7.23
N LYS A 767 3.84 -36.93 7.83
CA LYS A 767 5.24 -37.30 7.67
C LYS A 767 5.44 -38.73 8.17
N ALA A 768 4.90 -39.05 9.34
CA ALA A 768 4.96 -40.38 9.93
C ALA A 768 4.37 -41.45 9.00
N ARG A 769 3.20 -41.20 8.40
CA ARG A 769 2.59 -42.13 7.46
C ARG A 769 3.45 -42.32 6.22
N ALA A 770 3.94 -41.23 5.61
CA ALA A 770 4.80 -41.30 4.44
C ALA A 770 6.10 -42.09 4.72
N VAL A 771 6.76 -41.82 5.85
CA VAL A 771 7.97 -42.52 6.29
C VAL A 771 7.69 -44.00 6.54
N LYS A 772 6.67 -44.33 7.34
CA LYS A 772 6.35 -45.72 7.72
C LYS A 772 5.91 -46.57 6.51
N GLN A 773 5.23 -45.98 5.53
CA GLN A 773 4.82 -46.68 4.30
C GLN A 773 6.02 -47.07 3.42
N PHE A 774 6.97 -46.15 3.21
CA PHE A 774 8.15 -46.45 2.41
C PHE A 774 9.10 -47.39 3.16
N HIS A 775 9.39 -47.08 4.43
CA HIS A 775 10.34 -47.81 5.29
C HIS A 775 9.67 -48.94 6.09
N ASN A 776 8.66 -49.60 5.49
CA ASN A 776 7.86 -50.63 6.14
C ASN A 776 8.70 -51.76 6.77
N VAL A 777 9.80 -52.18 6.13
CA VAL A 777 10.71 -53.22 6.64
C VAL A 777 11.28 -52.87 8.03
N ARG A 778 11.57 -51.60 8.30
CA ARG A 778 12.07 -51.13 9.60
C ARG A 778 11.00 -51.26 10.69
N PHE A 779 9.75 -50.92 10.36
CA PHE A 779 8.66 -50.82 11.32
C PHE A 779 7.85 -52.12 11.49
N LEU A 780 7.91 -53.04 10.53
CA LEU A 780 7.30 -54.39 10.64
C LEU A 780 8.04 -55.29 11.65
N LYS A 781 9.34 -55.09 11.86
CA LYS A 781 10.16 -55.88 12.80
C LYS A 781 9.85 -55.66 14.28
N VAL A 782 8.97 -54.73 14.65
CA VAL A 782 8.67 -54.35 16.04
C VAL A 782 7.31 -54.91 16.51
N ALA A 783 6.54 -55.57 15.64
CA ALA A 783 5.20 -56.08 15.96
C ALA A 783 5.17 -57.56 16.42
N VAL A 784 6.33 -58.21 16.61
CA VAL A 784 6.44 -59.64 16.96
C VAL A 784 7.25 -59.86 18.26
N GLU A 785 7.37 -58.84 19.11
CA GLU A 785 7.84 -59.01 20.51
C GLU A 785 6.83 -58.48 21.51
#